data_AF-A0A1Q9NAE1-F1
#
_entry.id   AF-A0A1Q9NAE1-F1
#
_cell.length_a   1.000
_cell.length_b   1.000
_cell.length_c   1.000
_cell.angle_alpha   90.00
_cell.angle_beta   90.00
_cell.angle_gamma   90.00
#
_symmetry.space_group_name_H-M   'P 1'
#
loop_
_entity.id
_entity.type
_entity.pdbx_description
1 polymer ?
#
loop_
_entity_poly.entity_id
_entity_poly.type
_entity_poly.pdbx_seq_one_letter_code
_entity_poly.pdbx_strand_id
1 'polypeptide(L)'
;MILIHRKHALLILLMFIIVNSLLIPSYQELGGRNLNISNSALRNPLNWESNNLQFDQNYVIFVEDKVEYEEIKQSYNVLVEYPNLLALEVFTSYREFGYLSSFSANTIIPSQLLREHITKLSQPLVLNQGIETNTVANADHLKVSDLWDLGYNGTDVVVAMFDDGIDFSHLALQGQNFSQPVLFNESNGMTAVPCKDHGTQVAGLLVGTENAGFPDRLGTAFGSKLVSMEMGCGTGAQAGDLIGDPIAGFDWLAGQNETIKVVNLSWSSGNGLIFEPIINRLARLGIITVTSAGNNGPFEYSIGDPGSAISSIAVGAINDANIPQSFSSLGPNPNFLIKPDVVAPGYRLTTTTNGGGYTTSFSGTSGGAPLVSGAIATLISGLNANNITWNVGTIKAAIMRSATLIPGDENKVGQGLVNMNATWNYLINTFSDNRGPQVLEITPSNGIPNLFSNIPTGITVDIPITMISSHPDLVNIEISGNLSQLISINGEMNSDFSQVIALHANTINLTTGIYLGIVNATLGDDFVSSEITIRVTNEYGKKVLVDLRHTNWDTNGFDYYGGSNTGEMVKLALNQNFWVQDSQDIITDALLDQFDILWMPDPLDLWIDGIENPALLLQSEITAITNFVNSGGSLFIDFLGTLEDSYGIFQTNSTAVNSLISQFGITARNTSVNDLTKKTIFPGSNSPFPSNVTSFTHFGNYLDVENSAKSIAGDAFGTVIATFESISGGLVFVSSTNFWLDNTGALGLYTSNGGLGDRELSINTWKWLSSNERTDLIEPTTSITTTSSKTTTSSIMSTTTSSSSSSSPTTELTKPTSNSSDSSLGIFIIIVSFIIIISSYHIQRRIK
;
A
#
# COMPACT_ATOMS: atom_id res chain seq x y z
N MET A 1 19.97 5.50 -31.87
CA MET A 1 20.82 5.27 -30.67
C MET A 1 20.23 4.20 -29.75
N ILE A 2 18.90 4.19 -29.53
CA ILE A 2 18.15 3.14 -28.78
C ILE A 2 18.30 1.72 -29.38
N LEU A 3 18.39 1.59 -30.71
CA LEU A 3 18.58 0.28 -31.37
C LEU A 3 19.96 -0.37 -31.16
N ILE A 4 20.98 0.41 -30.76
CA ILE A 4 22.37 -0.08 -30.63
C ILE A 4 22.64 -0.62 -29.20
N HIS A 5 21.92 -0.12 -28.19
CA HIS A 5 21.95 -0.67 -26.83
C HIS A 5 21.24 -2.04 -26.77
N ARG A 6 20.12 -2.23 -27.51
CA ARG A 6 19.38 -3.51 -27.55
C ARG A 6 20.18 -4.68 -28.14
N LYS A 7 21.12 -4.44 -29.06
CA LYS A 7 21.97 -5.51 -29.64
C LYS A 7 23.14 -5.94 -28.75
N HIS A 8 23.60 -5.08 -27.83
CA HIS A 8 24.68 -5.43 -26.90
C HIS A 8 24.17 -6.27 -25.72
N ALA A 9 22.95 -6.02 -25.23
CA ALA A 9 22.29 -6.85 -24.23
C ALA A 9 22.05 -8.29 -24.72
N LEU A 10 21.61 -8.44 -25.98
CA LEU A 10 21.36 -9.76 -26.59
C LEU A 10 22.64 -10.61 -26.74
N LEU A 11 23.80 -9.96 -26.94
CA LEU A 11 25.08 -10.65 -27.10
C LEU A 11 25.65 -11.16 -25.76
N ILE A 12 25.38 -10.42 -24.67
CA ILE A 12 25.76 -10.80 -23.30
C ILE A 12 24.88 -11.97 -22.81
N LEU A 13 23.59 -11.96 -23.16
CA LEU A 13 22.62 -13.02 -22.84
C LEU A 13 23.01 -14.37 -23.50
N LEU A 14 23.42 -14.33 -24.76
CA LEU A 14 23.88 -15.52 -25.50
C LEU A 14 25.18 -16.13 -24.93
N MET A 15 26.07 -15.32 -24.35
CA MET A 15 27.27 -15.84 -23.67
C MET A 15 26.94 -16.49 -22.33
N PHE A 16 25.90 -16.05 -21.61
CA PHE A 16 25.51 -16.62 -20.32
C PHE A 16 24.79 -17.98 -20.45
N ILE A 17 23.94 -18.15 -21.47
CA ILE A 17 23.21 -19.41 -21.74
C ILE A 17 24.16 -20.56 -22.10
N ILE A 18 25.27 -20.28 -22.77
CA ILE A 18 26.27 -21.29 -23.15
C ILE A 18 27.10 -21.76 -21.93
N VAL A 19 27.22 -20.94 -20.89
CA VAL A 19 27.99 -21.30 -19.68
C VAL A 19 27.16 -22.14 -18.70
N ASN A 20 25.86 -21.89 -18.57
CA ASN A 20 24.99 -22.60 -17.62
C ASN A 20 24.48 -23.97 -18.10
N SER A 21 24.53 -24.25 -19.41
CA SER A 21 24.07 -25.53 -19.97
C SER A 21 25.06 -26.70 -19.80
N LEU A 22 26.16 -26.50 -19.07
CA LEU A 22 27.23 -27.49 -18.87
C LEU A 22 27.33 -28.09 -17.45
N LEU A 23 26.47 -27.73 -16.49
CA LEU A 23 26.64 -28.17 -15.09
C LEU A 23 25.32 -28.42 -14.33
N ILE A 24 24.59 -29.52 -14.59
CA ILE A 24 23.63 -30.10 -13.62
C ILE A 24 23.55 -31.64 -13.76
N PRO A 25 23.73 -32.44 -12.69
CA PRO A 25 23.23 -33.81 -12.60
C PRO A 25 21.91 -33.91 -11.80
N SER A 26 21.03 -34.79 -12.27
CA SER A 26 19.68 -35.14 -11.79
C SER A 26 19.62 -35.88 -10.46
N TYR A 27 18.58 -35.66 -9.63
CA TYR A 27 18.15 -36.62 -8.59
C TYR A 27 16.64 -36.64 -8.34
N GLN A 28 16.15 -37.83 -7.99
CA GLN A 28 14.77 -38.31 -7.89
C GLN A 28 14.48 -38.84 -6.46
N GLU A 29 13.19 -38.81 -6.08
CA GLU A 29 12.45 -39.71 -5.15
C GLU A 29 12.30 -39.46 -3.63
N LEU A 30 11.11 -39.90 -3.17
CA LEU A 30 10.59 -40.23 -1.81
C LEU A 30 9.81 -39.10 -1.11
N GLY A 31 8.58 -39.25 -0.60
CA GLY A 31 7.74 -40.41 -0.30
C GLY A 31 6.97 -40.11 1.01
N GLY A 32 5.63 -40.09 0.97
CA GLY A 32 4.78 -39.50 2.01
C GLY A 32 4.70 -40.21 3.37
N ARG A 33 4.11 -39.52 4.35
CA ARG A 33 3.46 -40.08 5.57
C ARG A 33 2.54 -39.05 6.26
N ASN A 34 1.31 -39.46 6.52
CA ASN A 34 0.28 -38.79 7.32
C ASN A 34 0.64 -38.72 8.82
N LEU A 35 0.33 -37.60 9.50
CA LEU A 35 0.14 -37.55 10.96
C LEU A 35 -0.95 -36.53 11.36
N ASN A 36 -1.94 -37.02 12.11
CA ASN A 36 -3.03 -36.29 12.77
C ASN A 36 -2.52 -35.29 13.82
N ILE A 37 -3.13 -34.09 13.92
CA ILE A 37 -2.89 -33.16 15.05
C ILE A 37 -4.23 -32.62 15.60
N SER A 38 -4.35 -32.66 16.92
CA SER A 38 -5.51 -32.24 17.72
C SER A 38 -5.40 -30.80 18.25
N ASN A 39 -6.57 -30.19 18.48
CA ASN A 39 -6.86 -28.83 18.94
C ASN A 39 -5.99 -28.28 20.10
N SER A 40 -4.88 -27.61 19.79
CA SER A 40 -4.09 -26.83 20.77
C SER A 40 -3.44 -25.53 20.24
N ALA A 41 -3.74 -25.12 19.00
CA ALA A 41 -3.01 -24.06 18.28
C ALA A 41 -3.44 -22.59 18.57
N LEU A 42 -3.69 -22.22 19.83
CA LEU A 42 -3.99 -20.81 20.18
C LEU A 42 -3.14 -20.21 21.31
N ARG A 43 -2.00 -20.81 21.68
CA ARG A 43 -1.17 -20.26 22.79
C ARG A 43 0.35 -20.35 22.66
N ASN A 44 0.94 -20.50 21.47
CA ASN A 44 2.41 -20.44 21.39
C ASN A 44 2.93 -19.96 20.02
N PRO A 45 3.63 -18.80 19.94
CA PRO A 45 4.20 -18.30 18.68
C PRO A 45 5.51 -19.01 18.26
N LEU A 46 5.90 -20.11 18.92
CA LEU A 46 7.17 -20.80 18.70
C LEU A 46 7.12 -22.00 17.71
N ASN A 47 6.04 -22.18 16.95
CA ASN A 47 5.90 -23.31 16.00
C ASN A 47 5.87 -22.88 14.52
N TRP A 48 6.63 -21.85 14.15
CA TRP A 48 6.90 -21.47 12.76
C TRP A 48 8.03 -22.29 12.11
N GLU A 49 8.76 -23.10 12.89
CA GLU A 49 9.81 -23.96 12.35
C GLU A 49 9.24 -25.26 11.76
N SER A 50 9.36 -25.36 10.42
CA SER A 50 9.47 -26.55 9.57
C SER A 50 8.47 -26.59 8.41
N ASN A 51 8.90 -26.12 7.23
CA ASN A 51 8.83 -26.85 5.96
C ASN A 51 9.47 -26.03 4.81
N ASN A 52 10.68 -26.47 4.40
CA ASN A 52 11.38 -26.28 3.11
C ASN A 52 10.87 -25.21 2.12
N LEU A 53 11.66 -24.15 1.80
CA LEU A 53 11.59 -23.48 0.49
C LEU A 53 12.94 -22.87 0.06
N GLN A 54 13.41 -23.25 -1.14
CA GLN A 54 14.23 -22.42 -2.01
C GLN A 54 13.26 -21.44 -2.71
N PHE A 55 13.51 -20.13 -2.79
CA PHE A 55 12.54 -19.15 -3.35
C PHE A 55 12.48 -19.13 -4.89
N ASP A 56 12.36 -20.31 -5.47
CA ASP A 56 11.60 -20.39 -6.70
C ASP A 56 10.11 -20.45 -6.29
N GLN A 57 9.38 -19.38 -6.59
CA GLN A 57 7.94 -19.34 -6.35
C GLN A 57 7.22 -18.91 -7.62
N ASN A 58 5.94 -19.21 -7.66
CA ASN A 58 5.10 -18.80 -8.75
C ASN A 58 4.70 -17.34 -8.56
N TYR A 59 4.83 -16.54 -9.61
CA TYR A 59 4.34 -15.17 -9.64
C TYR A 59 3.29 -15.02 -10.72
N VAL A 60 2.29 -14.20 -10.44
CA VAL A 60 1.29 -13.77 -11.42
C VAL A 60 1.67 -12.37 -11.86
N ILE A 61 1.98 -12.24 -13.14
CA ILE A 61 2.31 -10.96 -13.78
C ILE A 61 1.05 -10.47 -14.49
N PHE A 62 0.58 -9.28 -14.13
CA PHE A 62 -0.51 -8.60 -14.85
C PHE A 62 0.09 -7.54 -15.77
N VAL A 63 -0.39 -7.52 -17.02
CA VAL A 63 -0.01 -6.50 -18.01
C VAL A 63 -1.22 -5.84 -18.62
N GLU A 64 -1.06 -4.62 -19.10
CA GLU A 64 -2.17 -3.87 -19.70
C GLU A 64 -2.30 -4.12 -21.20
N ASP A 65 -1.19 -4.44 -21.86
CA ASP A 65 -1.11 -4.59 -23.30
C ASP A 65 -0.87 -6.04 -23.74
N LYS A 66 -1.51 -6.41 -24.85
CA LYS A 66 -1.45 -7.77 -25.38
C LYS A 66 -0.10 -8.09 -26.05
N VAL A 67 0.61 -7.11 -26.59
CA VAL A 67 1.96 -7.31 -27.13
C VAL A 67 2.90 -7.66 -25.99
N GLU A 68 2.84 -6.93 -24.88
CA GLU A 68 3.65 -7.22 -23.69
C GLU A 68 3.34 -8.61 -23.13
N TYR A 69 2.06 -8.99 -23.04
CA TYR A 69 1.65 -10.35 -22.64
C TYR A 69 2.35 -11.42 -23.50
N GLU A 70 2.34 -11.27 -24.82
CA GLU A 70 2.98 -12.23 -25.73
C GLU A 70 4.52 -12.20 -25.64
N GLU A 71 5.13 -11.04 -25.36
CA GLU A 71 6.58 -10.91 -25.14
C GLU A 71 7.04 -11.63 -23.87
N ILE A 72 6.34 -11.43 -22.75
CA ILE A 72 6.63 -12.13 -21.48
C ILE A 72 6.40 -13.63 -21.65
N LYS A 73 5.31 -14.03 -22.29
CA LYS A 73 4.99 -15.43 -22.57
C LYS A 73 6.08 -16.15 -23.36
N GLN A 74 6.74 -15.47 -24.29
CA GLN A 74 7.85 -16.04 -25.07
C GLN A 74 9.18 -16.04 -24.33
N SER A 75 9.34 -15.16 -23.35
CA SER A 75 10.61 -14.91 -22.66
C SER A 75 10.78 -15.70 -21.37
N TYR A 76 9.67 -16.19 -20.78
CA TYR A 76 9.67 -16.85 -19.46
C TYR A 76 9.02 -18.23 -19.49
N ASN A 77 9.33 -19.05 -18.48
CA ASN A 77 8.70 -20.35 -18.28
C ASN A 77 7.29 -20.16 -17.68
N VAL A 78 6.30 -20.00 -18.55
CA VAL A 78 4.90 -19.85 -18.17
C VAL A 78 4.34 -21.19 -17.68
N LEU A 79 3.83 -21.18 -16.45
CA LEU A 79 3.13 -22.29 -15.81
C LEU A 79 1.63 -22.30 -16.16
N VAL A 80 0.99 -21.13 -16.04
CA VAL A 80 -0.46 -20.94 -16.27
C VAL A 80 -0.68 -19.65 -17.03
N GLU A 81 -1.61 -19.69 -17.97
CA GLU A 81 -2.03 -18.52 -18.75
C GLU A 81 -3.43 -18.07 -18.32
N TYR A 82 -3.59 -16.77 -18.11
CA TYR A 82 -4.87 -16.09 -17.88
C TYR A 82 -5.07 -15.05 -19.00
N PRO A 83 -5.41 -15.49 -20.22
CA PRO A 83 -5.38 -14.65 -21.42
C PRO A 83 -6.43 -13.53 -21.41
N ASN A 84 -7.54 -13.69 -20.69
CA ASN A 84 -8.58 -12.67 -20.61
C ASN A 84 -8.21 -11.57 -19.61
N LEU A 85 -7.55 -11.96 -18.52
CA LEU A 85 -6.95 -11.02 -17.57
C LEU A 85 -5.66 -10.37 -18.07
N LEU A 86 -5.07 -10.88 -19.15
CA LEU A 86 -3.69 -10.55 -19.57
C LEU A 86 -2.71 -10.80 -18.42
N ALA A 87 -2.81 -11.99 -17.82
CA ALA A 87 -1.91 -12.39 -16.75
C ALA A 87 -1.24 -13.74 -17.02
N LEU A 88 -0.03 -13.89 -16.52
CA LEU A 88 0.78 -15.10 -16.66
C LEU A 88 1.28 -15.54 -15.29
N GLU A 89 1.02 -16.78 -14.92
CA GLU A 89 1.72 -17.42 -13.81
C GLU A 89 3.04 -17.95 -14.34
N VAL A 90 4.15 -17.41 -13.85
CA VAL A 90 5.50 -17.84 -14.22
C VAL A 90 6.18 -18.47 -13.01
N PHE A 91 6.93 -19.54 -13.26
CA PHE A 91 7.89 -20.03 -12.29
C PHE A 91 9.16 -19.23 -12.51
N THR A 92 9.52 -18.43 -11.53
CA THR A 92 10.74 -17.65 -11.63
C THR A 92 11.35 -17.53 -10.25
N SER A 93 12.67 -17.62 -10.18
CA SER A 93 13.35 -17.21 -8.96
C SER A 93 13.06 -15.74 -8.73
N TYR A 94 12.97 -15.31 -7.49
CA TYR A 94 12.80 -13.89 -7.20
C TYR A 94 13.88 -13.05 -7.92
N ARG A 95 15.10 -13.59 -8.12
CA ARG A 95 16.21 -12.89 -8.80
C ARG A 95 15.92 -12.47 -10.25
N GLU A 96 15.01 -13.18 -10.92
CA GLU A 96 14.51 -12.85 -12.26
C GLU A 96 13.29 -11.90 -12.22
N PHE A 97 12.64 -11.72 -11.05
CA PHE A 97 11.57 -10.75 -10.79
C PHE A 97 12.00 -9.31 -10.99
N GLY A 98 13.22 -8.94 -10.55
CA GLY A 98 13.77 -7.59 -10.79
C GLY A 98 14.03 -7.28 -12.28
N TYR A 99 14.09 -8.30 -13.15
CA TYR A 99 14.07 -8.08 -14.58
C TYR A 99 12.64 -7.96 -15.12
N LEU A 100 11.67 -8.63 -14.50
CA LEU A 100 10.24 -8.52 -14.83
C LEU A 100 9.67 -7.14 -14.50
N SER A 101 10.09 -6.51 -13.40
CA SER A 101 9.73 -5.13 -13.03
C SER A 101 10.28 -4.05 -13.98
N SER A 102 11.28 -4.40 -14.81
CA SER A 102 11.83 -3.51 -15.85
C SER A 102 10.99 -3.46 -17.13
N PHE A 103 10.06 -4.41 -17.29
CA PHE A 103 8.98 -4.32 -18.28
C PHE A 103 7.89 -3.37 -17.75
N SER A 104 7.02 -2.83 -18.60
CA SER A 104 5.85 -2.05 -18.18
C SER A 104 4.76 -2.92 -17.53
N ALA A 105 5.18 -3.99 -16.84
CA ALA A 105 4.33 -4.87 -16.08
C ALA A 105 3.87 -4.09 -14.83
N ASN A 106 2.68 -3.51 -14.92
CA ASN A 106 2.18 -2.60 -13.88
C ASN A 106 1.93 -3.29 -12.54
N THR A 107 1.86 -4.63 -12.46
CA THR A 107 1.78 -5.33 -11.17
C THR A 107 2.24 -6.79 -11.26
N ILE A 108 3.13 -7.21 -10.36
CA ILE A 108 3.59 -8.59 -10.21
C ILE A 108 3.31 -9.04 -8.77
N ILE A 109 2.66 -10.19 -8.61
CA ILE A 109 2.15 -10.65 -7.31
C ILE A 109 2.57 -12.11 -7.08
N PRO A 110 3.14 -12.47 -5.92
CA PRO A 110 3.32 -13.88 -5.57
C PRO A 110 1.99 -14.64 -5.64
N SER A 111 1.93 -15.75 -6.39
CA SER A 111 0.66 -16.45 -6.63
C SER A 111 0.08 -17.03 -5.35
N GLN A 112 0.93 -17.42 -4.40
CA GLN A 112 0.51 -17.84 -3.06
C GLN A 112 -0.19 -16.70 -2.31
N LEU A 113 0.32 -15.46 -2.35
CA LEU A 113 -0.33 -14.33 -1.67
C LEU A 113 -1.73 -14.07 -2.23
N LEU A 114 -1.89 -14.11 -3.55
CA LEU A 114 -3.18 -13.94 -4.21
C LEU A 114 -4.17 -15.04 -3.76
N ARG A 115 -3.72 -16.30 -3.71
CA ARG A 115 -4.53 -17.43 -3.24
C ARG A 115 -4.84 -17.37 -1.73
N GLU A 116 -3.89 -16.98 -0.89
CA GLU A 116 -4.09 -16.84 0.57
C GLU A 116 -5.09 -15.74 0.92
N HIS A 117 -5.03 -14.59 0.24
CA HIS A 117 -6.00 -13.50 0.47
C HIS A 117 -7.43 -13.95 0.17
N ILE A 118 -7.60 -14.80 -0.84
CA ILE A 118 -8.90 -15.40 -1.17
C ILE A 118 -9.38 -16.36 -0.07
N THR A 119 -8.47 -17.09 0.60
CA THR A 119 -8.88 -18.02 1.67
C THR A 119 -9.34 -17.34 2.97
N LYS A 120 -9.05 -16.05 3.16
CA LYS A 120 -9.39 -15.26 4.36
C LYS A 120 -10.74 -14.54 4.23
N LEU A 121 -11.75 -15.17 3.62
CA LEU A 121 -13.09 -14.58 3.44
C LEU A 121 -13.66 -14.12 4.80
N SER A 122 -13.86 -12.81 4.95
CA SER A 122 -14.49 -12.22 6.12
C SER A 122 -15.89 -12.78 6.33
N GLN A 123 -16.16 -13.36 7.50
CA GLN A 123 -17.46 -13.95 7.83
C GLN A 123 -18.49 -12.86 8.21
N PRO A 124 -19.79 -13.09 7.97
CA PRO A 124 -20.86 -12.21 8.46
C PRO A 124 -20.92 -12.22 9.99
N LEU A 125 -21.35 -11.12 10.59
CA LEU A 125 -21.57 -11.01 12.02
C LEU A 125 -23.00 -11.45 12.35
N VAL A 126 -23.15 -12.39 13.30
CA VAL A 126 -24.46 -12.77 13.84
C VAL A 126 -24.75 -11.92 15.07
N LEU A 127 -25.71 -10.98 14.96
CA LEU A 127 -26.10 -10.08 16.04
C LEU A 127 -27.56 -10.32 16.47
N ASN A 128 -27.76 -10.65 17.74
CA ASN A 128 -29.03 -11.20 18.26
C ASN A 128 -29.97 -10.16 18.92
N GLN A 129 -29.79 -8.84 18.77
CA GLN A 129 -30.68 -7.83 19.38
C GLN A 129 -30.98 -6.61 18.47
N GLY A 130 -32.26 -6.21 18.38
CA GLY A 130 -32.76 -4.97 17.73
C GLY A 130 -34.08 -5.14 16.93
N ILE A 131 -34.45 -4.17 16.07
CA ILE A 131 -35.60 -4.22 15.13
C ILE A 131 -35.24 -4.90 13.79
N GLU A 132 -36.04 -5.86 13.32
CA GLU A 132 -35.78 -6.64 12.09
C GLU A 132 -36.27 -5.89 10.82
N THR A 133 -35.54 -6.03 9.70
CA THR A 133 -35.97 -5.50 8.39
C THR A 133 -36.16 -6.61 7.36
N ASN A 134 -37.24 -6.56 6.58
CA ASN A 134 -37.45 -7.48 5.45
C ASN A 134 -36.78 -6.95 4.17
N THR A 135 -36.64 -7.82 3.16
CA THR A 135 -35.83 -7.52 1.97
C THR A 135 -36.45 -6.45 1.07
N VAL A 136 -37.78 -6.41 0.95
CA VAL A 136 -38.47 -5.34 0.21
C VAL A 136 -38.27 -3.98 0.87
N ALA A 137 -38.28 -3.88 2.20
CA ALA A 137 -37.94 -2.64 2.87
C ALA A 137 -36.50 -2.17 2.55
N ASN A 138 -35.57 -3.10 2.33
CA ASN A 138 -34.21 -2.75 1.89
C ASN A 138 -34.18 -2.25 0.44
N ALA A 139 -34.95 -2.85 -0.46
CA ALA A 139 -35.12 -2.36 -1.83
C ALA A 139 -35.77 -0.97 -1.87
N ASP A 140 -36.77 -0.72 -1.02
CA ASP A 140 -37.41 0.60 -0.85
C ASP A 140 -36.44 1.65 -0.27
N HIS A 141 -35.52 1.21 0.61
CA HIS A 141 -34.49 2.06 1.17
C HIS A 141 -33.51 2.54 0.10
N LEU A 142 -33.16 1.66 -0.85
CA LEU A 142 -32.34 1.96 -2.02
C LEU A 142 -33.10 2.57 -3.20
N LYS A 143 -34.42 2.76 -3.08
CA LYS A 143 -35.32 3.22 -4.16
C LYS A 143 -35.27 2.34 -5.42
N VAL A 144 -35.05 1.05 -5.24
CA VAL A 144 -35.06 0.05 -6.32
C VAL A 144 -36.49 -0.30 -6.73
N SER A 145 -37.43 -0.29 -5.77
CA SER A 145 -38.85 -0.53 -6.04
C SER A 145 -39.47 0.45 -7.02
N ASP A 146 -39.00 1.70 -7.04
CA ASP A 146 -39.42 2.68 -8.04
C ASP A 146 -39.08 2.23 -9.49
N LEU A 147 -38.00 1.46 -9.68
CA LEU A 147 -37.64 0.87 -10.97
C LEU A 147 -38.47 -0.40 -11.25
N TRP A 148 -38.81 -1.17 -10.22
CA TRP A 148 -39.73 -2.30 -10.34
C TRP A 148 -41.12 -1.85 -10.83
N ASP A 149 -41.61 -0.71 -10.35
CA ASP A 149 -42.87 -0.11 -10.79
C ASP A 149 -42.83 0.32 -12.27
N LEU A 150 -41.64 0.59 -12.81
CA LEU A 150 -41.42 0.84 -14.24
C LEU A 150 -41.28 -0.46 -15.06
N GLY A 151 -41.32 -1.63 -14.42
CA GLY A 151 -41.18 -2.94 -15.04
C GLY A 151 -39.75 -3.44 -15.17
N TYR A 152 -38.77 -2.78 -14.55
CA TYR A 152 -37.37 -3.21 -14.57
C TYR A 152 -37.05 -4.00 -13.30
N ASN A 153 -36.46 -5.18 -13.42
CA ASN A 153 -36.18 -6.06 -12.27
C ASN A 153 -34.90 -6.89 -12.43
N GLY A 154 -34.05 -6.51 -13.39
CA GLY A 154 -32.85 -7.25 -13.75
C GLY A 154 -33.03 -8.25 -14.89
N THR A 155 -34.23 -8.37 -15.46
CA THR A 155 -34.46 -9.19 -16.66
C THR A 155 -33.42 -8.88 -17.74
N ASP A 156 -32.91 -9.93 -18.38
CA ASP A 156 -31.84 -9.90 -19.40
C ASP A 156 -30.46 -9.42 -18.93
N VAL A 157 -30.26 -9.25 -17.61
CA VAL A 157 -28.95 -9.00 -17.01
C VAL A 157 -28.46 -10.26 -16.31
N VAL A 158 -27.19 -10.61 -16.55
CA VAL A 158 -26.52 -11.72 -15.88
C VAL A 158 -25.52 -11.17 -14.87
N VAL A 159 -25.63 -11.64 -13.63
CA VAL A 159 -24.78 -11.27 -12.50
C VAL A 159 -23.92 -12.47 -12.12
N ALA A 160 -22.63 -12.27 -11.90
CA ALA A 160 -21.75 -13.26 -11.28
C ALA A 160 -21.61 -13.00 -9.78
N MET A 161 -21.35 -14.05 -9.01
CA MET A 161 -21.09 -13.96 -7.59
C MET A 161 -19.98 -14.93 -7.20
N PHE A 162 -18.97 -14.42 -6.51
CA PHE A 162 -17.88 -15.21 -5.96
C PHE A 162 -18.07 -15.34 -4.46
N ASP A 163 -18.38 -16.55 -3.98
CA ASP A 163 -18.73 -16.81 -2.58
C ASP A 163 -18.53 -18.29 -2.19
N ASP A 164 -19.04 -18.73 -1.05
CA ASP A 164 -18.87 -20.08 -0.48
C ASP A 164 -19.90 -21.13 -0.98
N GLY A 165 -20.58 -20.82 -2.08
CA GLY A 165 -21.56 -21.68 -2.74
C GLY A 165 -23.01 -21.26 -2.51
N ILE A 166 -23.96 -21.92 -3.19
CA ILE A 166 -25.39 -21.59 -3.11
C ILE A 166 -26.23 -22.86 -2.98
N ASP A 167 -27.20 -22.83 -2.08
CA ASP A 167 -28.25 -23.85 -2.00
C ASP A 167 -29.31 -23.60 -3.08
N PHE A 168 -29.07 -24.12 -4.28
CA PHE A 168 -30.00 -24.03 -5.41
C PHE A 168 -31.33 -24.77 -5.18
N SER A 169 -31.44 -25.59 -4.12
CA SER A 169 -32.71 -26.22 -3.76
C SER A 169 -33.68 -25.26 -3.08
N HIS A 170 -33.18 -24.13 -2.56
CA HIS A 170 -34.00 -23.10 -1.92
C HIS A 170 -35.05 -22.54 -2.89
N LEU A 171 -36.34 -22.63 -2.54
CA LEU A 171 -37.46 -22.26 -3.43
C LEU A 171 -37.34 -20.83 -3.99
N ALA A 172 -36.91 -19.87 -3.17
CA ALA A 172 -36.71 -18.48 -3.63
C ALA A 172 -35.63 -18.32 -4.71
N LEU A 173 -34.70 -19.27 -4.83
CA LEU A 173 -33.64 -19.25 -5.80
C LEU A 173 -34.02 -20.07 -7.06
N GLN A 174 -35.03 -20.94 -6.97
CA GLN A 174 -35.49 -21.72 -8.13
C GLN A 174 -36.04 -20.84 -9.25
N GLY A 175 -35.80 -21.24 -10.50
CA GLY A 175 -36.31 -20.55 -11.69
C GLY A 175 -35.38 -19.48 -12.24
N GLN A 176 -34.40 -19.02 -11.47
CA GLN A 176 -33.22 -18.34 -12.04
C GLN A 176 -32.41 -19.40 -12.78
N ASN A 177 -32.21 -19.24 -14.09
CA ASN A 177 -31.36 -20.15 -14.88
C ASN A 177 -29.91 -19.97 -14.43
N PHE A 178 -29.53 -20.62 -13.32
CA PHE A 178 -28.15 -20.71 -12.90
C PHE A 178 -27.39 -21.46 -14.00
N SER A 179 -26.38 -20.82 -14.59
CA SER A 179 -25.34 -21.62 -15.22
C SER A 179 -24.76 -22.50 -14.12
N GLN A 180 -24.49 -23.77 -14.44
CA GLN A 180 -23.86 -24.69 -13.51
C GLN A 180 -22.72 -23.98 -12.77
N PRO A 181 -22.60 -24.13 -11.45
CA PRO A 181 -21.51 -23.53 -10.68
C PRO A 181 -20.20 -23.86 -11.36
N VAL A 182 -19.42 -22.82 -11.67
CA VAL A 182 -18.16 -23.03 -12.38
C VAL A 182 -17.11 -23.37 -11.33
N LEU A 183 -16.73 -24.64 -11.28
CA LEU A 183 -15.73 -25.17 -10.36
C LEU A 183 -14.40 -25.28 -11.11
N PHE A 184 -13.36 -24.58 -10.65
CA PHE A 184 -12.06 -24.53 -11.34
C PHE A 184 -11.05 -25.59 -10.87
N ASN A 185 -11.53 -26.69 -10.25
CA ASN A 185 -10.74 -27.89 -10.03
C ASN A 185 -11.61 -29.16 -10.06
N GLU A 186 -11.89 -29.68 -11.26
CA GLU A 186 -12.62 -30.94 -11.45
C GLU A 186 -11.86 -32.17 -10.90
N SER A 187 -10.59 -32.04 -10.49
CA SER A 187 -9.79 -33.20 -10.06
C SER A 187 -10.23 -33.83 -8.74
N ASN A 188 -11.08 -33.16 -7.97
CA ASN A 188 -11.55 -33.65 -6.65
C ASN A 188 -12.98 -34.22 -6.68
N GLY A 189 -13.71 -34.15 -7.79
CA GLY A 189 -15.07 -34.69 -7.90
C GLY A 189 -16.11 -34.04 -6.95
N MET A 190 -15.84 -32.83 -6.46
CA MET A 190 -16.75 -32.10 -5.58
C MET A 190 -17.94 -31.57 -6.38
N THR A 191 -19.16 -31.88 -5.92
CA THR A 191 -20.38 -31.19 -6.35
C THR A 191 -20.45 -29.84 -5.66
N ALA A 192 -20.85 -28.80 -6.37
CA ALA A 192 -21.12 -27.49 -5.81
C ALA A 192 -22.24 -27.56 -4.76
N VAL A 193 -21.83 -27.66 -3.51
CA VAL A 193 -22.70 -27.75 -2.36
C VAL A 193 -22.22 -26.66 -1.43
N PRO A 194 -23.09 -25.70 -1.06
CA PRO A 194 -22.69 -24.62 -0.19
C PRO A 194 -22.14 -25.20 1.11
N CYS A 195 -20.93 -24.82 1.44
CA CYS A 195 -20.24 -25.33 2.63
C CYS A 195 -20.57 -24.49 3.88
N LYS A 196 -21.19 -23.32 3.69
CA LYS A 196 -21.70 -22.37 4.70
C LYS A 196 -22.97 -21.69 4.17
N ASP A 197 -23.66 -20.93 5.02
CA ASP A 197 -24.91 -20.24 4.64
C ASP A 197 -24.68 -18.94 3.86
N HIS A 198 -23.46 -18.40 3.83
CA HIS A 198 -23.21 -17.01 3.42
C HIS A 198 -23.53 -16.76 1.94
N GLY A 199 -23.05 -17.58 1.02
CA GLY A 199 -23.34 -17.42 -0.40
C GLY A 199 -24.83 -17.57 -0.72
N THR A 200 -25.55 -18.47 -0.03
CA THR A 200 -27.01 -18.54 -0.12
C THR A 200 -27.68 -17.28 0.42
N GLN A 201 -27.21 -16.73 1.54
CA GLN A 201 -27.70 -15.47 2.12
C GLN A 201 -27.46 -14.28 1.18
N VAL A 202 -26.30 -14.20 0.54
CA VAL A 202 -25.95 -13.17 -0.46
C VAL A 202 -26.83 -13.32 -1.71
N ALA A 203 -27.01 -14.54 -2.22
CA ALA A 203 -27.86 -14.81 -3.38
C ALA A 203 -29.33 -14.41 -3.15
N GLY A 204 -29.86 -14.62 -1.94
CA GLY A 204 -31.21 -14.21 -1.56
C GLY A 204 -31.44 -12.70 -1.65
N LEU A 205 -30.48 -11.90 -1.17
CA LEU A 205 -30.54 -10.43 -1.26
C LEU A 205 -30.43 -9.91 -2.71
N LEU A 206 -29.78 -10.69 -3.58
CA LEU A 206 -29.49 -10.31 -4.96
C LEU A 206 -30.61 -10.73 -5.93
N VAL A 207 -30.93 -12.03 -6.02
CA VAL A 207 -31.88 -12.61 -7.01
C VAL A 207 -33.06 -13.36 -6.39
N GLY A 208 -33.27 -13.29 -5.08
CA GLY A 208 -34.36 -13.99 -4.40
C GLY A 208 -35.73 -13.66 -5.00
N THR A 209 -36.53 -14.69 -5.29
CA THR A 209 -37.88 -14.60 -5.88
C THR A 209 -38.97 -14.91 -4.86
N GLU A 210 -40.21 -14.60 -5.22
CA GLU A 210 -41.38 -14.91 -4.40
C GLU A 210 -41.74 -16.41 -4.35
N ASN A 211 -41.03 -17.28 -5.07
CA ASN A 211 -41.34 -18.72 -5.20
C ASN A 211 -41.38 -19.47 -3.85
N ALA A 212 -40.71 -18.95 -2.82
CA ALA A 212 -40.81 -19.47 -1.45
C ALA A 212 -42.10 -19.05 -0.70
N GLY A 213 -43.01 -18.31 -1.34
CA GLY A 213 -44.24 -17.79 -0.75
C GLY A 213 -44.08 -16.50 0.06
N PHE A 214 -42.95 -15.79 -0.09
CA PHE A 214 -42.63 -14.57 0.64
C PHE A 214 -42.38 -13.39 -0.32
N PRO A 215 -43.43 -12.71 -0.81
CA PRO A 215 -43.30 -11.60 -1.75
C PRO A 215 -42.63 -10.36 -1.13
N ASP A 216 -42.50 -10.30 0.20
CA ASP A 216 -41.79 -9.24 0.92
C ASP A 216 -40.28 -9.50 1.09
N ARG A 217 -39.78 -10.61 0.50
CA ARG A 217 -38.38 -11.05 0.59
C ARG A 217 -37.68 -11.16 -0.77
N LEU A 218 -38.09 -10.31 -1.71
CA LEU A 218 -37.49 -10.24 -3.05
C LEU A 218 -36.07 -9.69 -2.97
N GLY A 219 -35.16 -10.30 -3.72
CA GLY A 219 -33.86 -9.73 -4.02
C GLY A 219 -34.00 -8.50 -4.92
N THR A 220 -32.99 -7.63 -4.90
CA THR A 220 -33.01 -6.35 -5.64
C THR A 220 -33.09 -6.52 -7.16
N ALA A 221 -32.68 -7.67 -7.69
CA ALA A 221 -32.81 -8.06 -9.09
C ALA A 221 -33.41 -9.47 -9.24
N PHE A 222 -34.64 -9.64 -8.77
CA PHE A 222 -35.36 -10.92 -8.85
C PHE A 222 -35.68 -11.40 -10.29
N GLY A 223 -35.38 -10.63 -11.34
CA GLY A 223 -35.45 -11.06 -12.74
C GLY A 223 -34.09 -11.43 -13.36
N SER A 224 -32.97 -11.18 -12.66
CA SER A 224 -31.62 -11.46 -13.17
C SER A 224 -31.26 -12.94 -13.12
N LYS A 225 -30.42 -13.36 -14.06
CA LYS A 225 -29.73 -14.67 -13.96
C LYS A 225 -28.49 -14.52 -13.08
N LEU A 226 -28.21 -15.55 -12.28
CA LEU A 226 -27.03 -15.60 -11.40
C LEU A 226 -26.06 -16.69 -11.86
N VAL A 227 -24.78 -16.34 -11.98
CA VAL A 227 -23.66 -17.26 -12.16
C VAL A 227 -22.94 -17.36 -10.83
N SER A 228 -22.93 -18.55 -10.23
CA SER A 228 -22.21 -18.79 -8.98
C SER A 228 -20.79 -19.27 -9.25
N MET A 229 -19.84 -18.63 -8.59
CA MET A 229 -18.43 -18.99 -8.50
C MET A 229 -18.14 -19.40 -7.07
N GLU A 230 -17.92 -20.69 -6.85
CA GLU A 230 -17.63 -21.21 -5.51
C GLU A 230 -16.12 -21.13 -5.25
N MET A 231 -15.73 -20.28 -4.29
CA MET A 231 -14.34 -20.10 -3.90
C MET A 231 -13.91 -21.05 -2.77
N GLY A 232 -14.84 -21.79 -2.17
CA GLY A 232 -14.61 -22.66 -1.01
C GLY A 232 -14.81 -21.97 0.34
N CYS A 233 -14.75 -22.73 1.43
CA CYS A 233 -15.17 -22.26 2.77
C CYS A 233 -14.08 -21.85 3.75
N GLY A 234 -12.80 -21.96 3.39
CA GLY A 234 -11.62 -21.56 4.18
C GLY A 234 -11.78 -21.53 5.71
N THR A 235 -11.38 -22.59 6.42
CA THR A 235 -11.06 -22.50 7.86
C THR A 235 -9.90 -23.42 8.25
N GLY A 236 -8.92 -22.89 9.00
CA GLY A 236 -7.87 -23.67 9.70
C GLY A 236 -6.82 -24.30 8.78
N ALA A 237 -5.99 -25.20 9.32
CA ALA A 237 -4.86 -25.89 8.65
C ALA A 237 -5.23 -26.74 7.40
N GLN A 238 -6.43 -26.54 6.85
CA GLN A 238 -6.94 -27.02 5.57
C GLN A 238 -7.18 -25.82 4.61
N ALA A 239 -6.33 -24.79 4.68
CA ALA A 239 -6.27 -23.69 3.71
C ALA A 239 -5.96 -24.14 2.26
N GLY A 240 -5.90 -25.45 1.99
CA GLY A 240 -5.81 -26.06 0.67
C GLY A 240 -7.15 -26.43 0.02
N ASP A 241 -8.30 -26.25 0.68
CA ASP A 241 -9.63 -26.58 0.13
C ASP A 241 -10.26 -25.41 -0.65
N LEU A 242 -9.49 -24.75 -1.52
CA LEU A 242 -10.10 -24.03 -2.64
C LEU A 242 -10.66 -25.09 -3.60
N ILE A 243 -11.91 -24.96 -4.02
CA ILE A 243 -12.50 -25.88 -5.03
C ILE A 243 -11.95 -25.54 -6.44
N GLY A 244 -11.02 -24.58 -6.55
CA GLY A 244 -10.46 -24.13 -7.82
C GLY A 244 -9.36 -23.09 -7.67
N ASP A 245 -8.72 -22.76 -8.79
CA ASP A 245 -7.90 -21.56 -8.89
C ASP A 245 -8.80 -20.32 -9.01
N PRO A 246 -8.82 -19.42 -8.02
CA PRO A 246 -9.70 -18.26 -8.05
C PRO A 246 -9.28 -17.22 -9.11
N ILE A 247 -8.01 -17.20 -9.50
CA ILE A 247 -7.51 -16.34 -10.60
C ILE A 247 -8.08 -16.83 -11.92
N ALA A 248 -8.12 -18.16 -12.11
CA ALA A 248 -8.78 -18.76 -13.27
C ALA A 248 -10.29 -18.45 -13.28
N GLY A 249 -10.93 -18.35 -12.11
CA GLY A 249 -12.32 -17.89 -12.01
C GLY A 249 -12.51 -16.46 -12.52
N PHE A 250 -11.63 -15.54 -12.12
CA PHE A 250 -11.64 -14.17 -12.64
C PHE A 250 -11.28 -14.10 -14.13
N ASP A 251 -10.38 -14.96 -14.62
CA ASP A 251 -10.07 -15.06 -16.06
C ASP A 251 -11.25 -15.55 -16.88
N TRP A 252 -11.93 -16.58 -16.40
CA TRP A 252 -13.16 -17.03 -17.05
C TRP A 252 -14.20 -15.93 -17.08
N LEU A 253 -14.40 -15.21 -15.96
CA LEU A 253 -15.34 -14.09 -15.87
C LEU A 253 -14.98 -13.00 -16.89
N ALA A 254 -13.70 -12.65 -16.99
CA ALA A 254 -13.20 -11.70 -17.97
C ALA A 254 -13.54 -12.15 -19.40
N GLY A 255 -13.47 -13.45 -19.69
CA GLY A 255 -13.91 -14.04 -20.97
C GLY A 255 -15.43 -14.06 -21.20
N GLN A 256 -16.25 -13.81 -20.18
CA GLN A 256 -17.72 -13.74 -20.28
C GLN A 256 -18.26 -12.30 -20.38
N ASN A 257 -17.40 -11.31 -20.62
CA ASN A 257 -17.76 -9.89 -20.60
C ASN A 257 -18.90 -9.47 -21.53
N GLU A 258 -19.17 -10.21 -22.62
CA GLU A 258 -20.34 -9.96 -23.48
C GLU A 258 -21.66 -10.31 -22.79
N THR A 259 -21.66 -11.30 -21.88
CA THR A 259 -22.84 -11.85 -21.21
C THR A 259 -23.00 -11.36 -19.77
N ILE A 260 -21.93 -11.42 -18.97
CA ILE A 260 -21.95 -11.06 -17.55
C ILE A 260 -21.54 -9.59 -17.42
N LYS A 261 -22.36 -8.79 -16.74
CA LYS A 261 -22.19 -7.34 -16.65
C LYS A 261 -21.89 -6.84 -15.24
N VAL A 262 -22.24 -7.62 -14.23
CA VAL A 262 -22.05 -7.27 -12.82
C VAL A 262 -21.43 -8.47 -12.11
N VAL A 263 -20.45 -8.24 -11.25
CA VAL A 263 -19.92 -9.25 -10.33
C VAL A 263 -20.03 -8.75 -8.89
N ASN A 264 -20.62 -9.57 -8.03
CA ASN A 264 -20.70 -9.34 -6.59
C ASN A 264 -19.57 -10.09 -5.87
N LEU A 265 -18.76 -9.35 -5.11
CA LEU A 265 -17.71 -9.87 -4.23
C LEU A 265 -18.05 -9.51 -2.78
N SER A 266 -18.87 -10.34 -2.13
CA SER A 266 -19.33 -10.14 -0.74
C SER A 266 -18.29 -10.57 0.31
N TRP A 267 -17.02 -10.44 -0.03
CA TRP A 267 -15.89 -10.81 0.81
C TRP A 267 -14.83 -9.74 0.75
N SER A 268 -14.08 -9.66 1.82
CA SER A 268 -12.92 -8.79 1.94
C SER A 268 -11.78 -9.61 2.52
N SER A 269 -10.59 -9.39 1.97
CA SER A 269 -9.34 -9.79 2.59
C SER A 269 -8.78 -8.60 3.40
N GLY A 270 -7.56 -8.70 3.92
CA GLY A 270 -6.94 -7.62 4.70
C GLY A 270 -6.75 -6.33 3.89
N ASN A 271 -6.11 -5.35 4.51
CA ASN A 271 -5.75 -4.10 3.85
C ASN A 271 -4.77 -4.38 2.71
N GLY A 272 -4.96 -3.77 1.54
CA GLY A 272 -4.08 -3.95 0.39
C GLY A 272 -4.72 -3.56 -0.95
N LEU A 273 -4.01 -3.82 -2.05
CA LEU A 273 -4.45 -3.57 -3.44
C LEU A 273 -4.11 -4.75 -4.36
N ILE A 274 -4.05 -5.97 -3.81
CA ILE A 274 -3.64 -7.19 -4.51
C ILE A 274 -4.62 -7.54 -5.64
N PHE A 275 -5.93 -7.32 -5.47
CA PHE A 275 -6.93 -7.54 -6.51
C PHE A 275 -7.10 -6.36 -7.47
N GLU A 276 -6.49 -5.20 -7.21
CA GLU A 276 -6.67 -4.00 -8.03
C GLU A 276 -6.41 -4.23 -9.54
N PRO A 277 -5.35 -4.96 -9.96
CA PRO A 277 -5.13 -5.24 -11.38
C PRO A 277 -6.27 -6.04 -12.03
N ILE A 278 -6.83 -7.01 -11.30
CA ILE A 278 -7.97 -7.83 -11.74
C ILE A 278 -9.21 -6.93 -11.86
N ILE A 279 -9.50 -6.12 -10.84
CA ILE A 279 -10.69 -5.26 -10.82
C ILE A 279 -10.62 -4.20 -11.93
N ASN A 280 -9.46 -3.56 -12.13
CA ASN A 280 -9.24 -2.60 -13.20
C ASN A 280 -9.41 -3.25 -14.58
N ARG A 281 -8.91 -4.48 -14.75
CA ARG A 281 -9.09 -5.25 -15.99
C ARG A 281 -10.56 -5.58 -16.27
N LEU A 282 -11.31 -6.02 -15.25
CA LEU A 282 -12.75 -6.28 -15.39
C LEU A 282 -13.52 -5.01 -15.79
N ALA A 283 -13.17 -3.86 -15.20
CA ALA A 283 -13.78 -2.58 -15.54
C ALA A 283 -13.56 -2.21 -17.02
N ARG A 284 -12.33 -2.37 -17.53
CA ARG A 284 -12.00 -2.15 -18.95
C ARG A 284 -12.72 -3.10 -19.89
N LEU A 285 -13.07 -4.31 -19.43
CA LEU A 285 -13.86 -5.28 -20.18
C LEU A 285 -15.37 -5.00 -20.12
N GLY A 286 -15.81 -4.00 -19.36
CA GLY A 286 -17.23 -3.63 -19.22
C GLY A 286 -17.97 -4.40 -18.13
N ILE A 287 -17.25 -5.02 -17.19
CA ILE A 287 -17.81 -5.74 -16.04
C ILE A 287 -17.74 -4.84 -14.81
N ILE A 288 -18.88 -4.58 -14.20
CA ILE A 288 -19.00 -3.76 -12.99
C ILE A 288 -18.72 -4.64 -11.77
N THR A 289 -17.70 -4.28 -10.99
CA THR A 289 -17.35 -4.99 -9.75
C THR A 289 -17.94 -4.26 -8.55
N VAL A 290 -18.83 -4.94 -7.81
CA VAL A 290 -19.39 -4.46 -6.56
C VAL A 290 -18.83 -5.29 -5.42
N THR A 291 -18.26 -4.63 -4.42
CA THR A 291 -17.54 -5.31 -3.33
C THR A 291 -18.10 -4.88 -1.98
N SER A 292 -18.00 -5.75 -0.98
CA SER A 292 -18.16 -5.31 0.40
C SER A 292 -16.96 -4.44 0.80
N ALA A 293 -17.17 -3.47 1.70
CA ALA A 293 -16.07 -2.66 2.24
C ALA A 293 -15.18 -3.46 3.21
N GLY A 294 -15.69 -4.55 3.79
CA GLY A 294 -15.09 -5.28 4.90
C GLY A 294 -15.80 -5.02 6.24
N ASN A 295 -15.48 -5.86 7.24
CA ASN A 295 -16.09 -5.81 8.58
C ASN A 295 -15.04 -5.52 9.67
N ASN A 296 -13.97 -4.81 9.30
CA ASN A 296 -12.80 -4.53 10.14
C ASN A 296 -12.83 -3.13 10.76
N GLY A 297 -13.97 -2.42 10.65
CA GLY A 297 -14.19 -1.17 11.36
C GLY A 297 -14.15 -1.35 12.89
N PRO A 298 -14.04 -0.26 13.66
CA PRO A 298 -14.25 1.13 13.27
C PRO A 298 -12.94 1.88 12.96
N PHE A 299 -11.86 1.16 12.65
CA PHE A 299 -10.55 1.77 12.41
C PHE A 299 -10.51 2.42 11.02
N GLU A 300 -9.88 3.59 10.89
CA GLU A 300 -9.53 4.14 9.57
C GLU A 300 -8.60 3.15 8.83
N TYR A 301 -8.58 3.21 7.50
CA TYR A 301 -7.81 2.31 6.64
C TYR A 301 -8.18 0.83 6.77
N SER A 302 -9.34 0.52 7.35
CA SER A 302 -9.82 -0.87 7.48
C SER A 302 -10.55 -1.37 6.23
N ILE A 303 -10.71 -0.53 5.20
CA ILE A 303 -11.20 -0.92 3.87
C ILE A 303 -10.30 -2.03 3.33
N GLY A 304 -10.88 -3.20 3.13
CA GLY A 304 -10.11 -4.35 2.65
C GLY A 304 -10.18 -4.53 1.14
N ASP A 305 -9.27 -5.35 0.63
CA ASP A 305 -9.16 -5.71 -0.78
C ASP A 305 -10.16 -6.86 -1.10
N PRO A 306 -10.99 -6.78 -2.16
CA PRO A 306 -10.96 -5.90 -3.34
C PRO A 306 -11.67 -4.54 -3.24
N GLY A 307 -12.27 -4.20 -2.09
CA GLY A 307 -12.99 -2.93 -1.93
C GLY A 307 -12.12 -1.67 -1.97
N SER A 308 -10.85 -1.82 -1.63
CA SER A 308 -9.83 -0.78 -1.74
C SER A 308 -9.49 -0.38 -3.18
N ALA A 309 -9.70 -1.26 -4.18
CA ALA A 309 -9.36 -1.01 -5.58
C ALA A 309 -10.12 0.18 -6.18
N ILE A 310 -9.43 1.01 -6.98
CA ILE A 310 -10.02 2.25 -7.51
C ILE A 310 -11.25 2.00 -8.41
N SER A 311 -11.25 0.92 -9.19
CA SER A 311 -12.35 0.60 -10.12
C SER A 311 -13.50 -0.20 -9.48
N SER A 312 -13.40 -0.60 -8.21
CA SER A 312 -14.51 -1.28 -7.51
C SER A 312 -15.58 -0.27 -7.09
N ILE A 313 -16.83 -0.71 -6.96
CA ILE A 313 -17.89 -0.03 -6.21
C ILE A 313 -17.94 -0.67 -4.83
N ALA A 314 -17.22 -0.10 -3.87
CA ALA A 314 -17.15 -0.59 -2.51
C ALA A 314 -18.33 -0.10 -1.68
N VAL A 315 -18.98 -1.02 -0.97
CA VAL A 315 -20.24 -0.76 -0.25
C VAL A 315 -20.05 -0.94 1.25
N GLY A 316 -20.19 0.16 1.99
CA GLY A 316 -20.27 0.15 3.46
C GLY A 316 -21.68 -0.18 3.98
N ALA A 317 -21.79 -0.40 5.29
CA ALA A 317 -23.02 -0.86 5.93
C ALA A 317 -23.67 0.20 6.83
N ILE A 318 -24.96 0.44 6.61
CA ILE A 318 -25.84 1.20 7.50
C ILE A 318 -26.97 0.32 8.06
N ASN A 319 -27.66 0.81 9.09
CA ASN A 319 -28.96 0.26 9.49
C ASN A 319 -30.14 1.00 8.84
N ASP A 320 -31.35 0.56 9.18
CA ASP A 320 -32.63 1.14 8.78
C ASP A 320 -32.81 2.63 9.15
N ALA A 321 -32.13 3.10 10.19
CA ALA A 321 -32.12 4.49 10.61
C ALA A 321 -31.04 5.35 9.93
N ASN A 322 -30.39 4.86 8.86
CA ASN A 322 -29.27 5.52 8.17
C ASN A 322 -28.05 5.79 9.05
N ILE A 323 -27.85 4.96 10.07
CA ILE A 323 -26.69 5.03 10.95
C ILE A 323 -25.62 4.06 10.44
N PRO A 324 -24.42 4.54 10.09
CA PRO A 324 -23.31 3.68 9.71
C PRO A 324 -22.90 2.76 10.86
N GLN A 325 -22.67 1.49 10.56
CA GLN A 325 -22.36 0.48 11.57
C GLN A 325 -20.88 0.48 11.92
N SER A 326 -20.57 0.26 13.21
CA SER A 326 -19.18 0.31 13.70
C SER A 326 -18.27 -0.76 13.12
N PHE A 327 -18.82 -1.90 12.69
CA PHE A 327 -18.04 -2.93 12.02
C PHE A 327 -17.71 -2.57 10.57
N SER A 328 -18.46 -1.66 9.94
CA SER A 328 -18.23 -1.31 8.54
C SER A 328 -16.83 -0.75 8.42
N SER A 329 -16.02 -1.40 7.58
CA SER A 329 -14.69 -0.90 7.28
C SER A 329 -14.73 0.51 6.71
N LEU A 330 -13.71 1.29 7.07
CA LEU A 330 -13.56 2.70 6.75
C LEU A 330 -12.33 2.88 5.88
N GLY A 331 -12.38 3.83 4.96
CA GLY A 331 -11.21 4.31 4.26
C GLY A 331 -10.29 5.19 5.13
N PRO A 332 -9.37 5.91 4.48
CA PRO A 332 -9.11 5.81 3.05
C PRO A 332 -8.44 4.47 2.69
N ASN A 333 -8.28 4.16 1.41
CA ASN A 333 -7.47 3.01 1.00
C ASN A 333 -5.96 3.28 1.23
N PRO A 334 -5.06 2.31 0.98
CA PRO A 334 -3.61 2.52 1.15
C PRO A 334 -3.02 3.70 0.37
N ASN A 335 -3.67 4.14 -0.71
CA ASN A 335 -3.27 5.29 -1.54
C ASN A 335 -4.01 6.60 -1.14
N PHE A 336 -4.57 6.67 0.07
CA PHE A 336 -5.37 7.80 0.59
C PHE A 336 -6.64 8.14 -0.20
N LEU A 337 -7.13 7.22 -1.04
CA LEU A 337 -8.37 7.43 -1.79
C LEU A 337 -9.59 7.20 -0.89
N ILE A 338 -10.61 8.03 -1.07
CA ILE A 338 -11.88 7.90 -0.36
C ILE A 338 -12.54 6.57 -0.70
N LYS A 339 -12.77 5.76 0.34
CA LYS A 339 -13.55 4.52 0.32
C LYS A 339 -14.32 4.37 1.64
N PRO A 340 -15.47 3.66 1.71
CA PRO A 340 -16.19 3.05 0.57
C PRO A 340 -16.72 4.12 -0.41
N ASP A 341 -17.13 3.71 -1.60
CA ASP A 341 -17.70 4.64 -2.59
C ASP A 341 -19.10 5.10 -2.17
N VAL A 342 -19.89 4.18 -1.59
CA VAL A 342 -21.28 4.37 -1.14
C VAL A 342 -21.61 3.45 0.05
N VAL A 343 -22.78 3.63 0.64
CA VAL A 343 -23.33 2.71 1.65
C VAL A 343 -24.71 2.18 1.29
N ALA A 344 -25.05 1.04 1.88
CA ALA A 344 -26.36 0.39 1.75
C ALA A 344 -26.76 -0.30 3.07
N PRO A 345 -28.04 -0.71 3.23
CA PRO A 345 -28.47 -1.53 4.34
C PRO A 345 -27.59 -2.78 4.49
N GLY A 346 -26.99 -2.96 5.67
CA GLY A 346 -26.10 -4.09 5.96
C GLY A 346 -26.27 -4.64 7.38
N TYR A 347 -27.31 -4.22 8.09
CA TYR A 347 -27.54 -4.57 9.49
C TYR A 347 -28.86 -5.30 9.65
N ARG A 348 -28.82 -6.55 10.15
CA ARG A 348 -29.98 -7.38 10.49
C ARG A 348 -30.99 -7.48 9.35
N LEU A 349 -30.46 -7.90 8.21
CA LEU A 349 -31.20 -8.16 6.99
C LEU A 349 -31.90 -9.52 7.06
N THR A 350 -33.09 -9.59 6.48
CA THR A 350 -33.76 -10.86 6.21
C THR A 350 -33.30 -11.44 4.89
N THR A 351 -32.83 -12.69 4.89
CA THR A 351 -32.39 -13.39 3.67
C THR A 351 -32.42 -14.90 3.83
N THR A 352 -32.24 -15.62 2.73
CA THR A 352 -32.29 -17.08 2.60
C THR A 352 -31.16 -17.78 3.37
N THR A 353 -31.37 -19.01 3.82
CA THR A 353 -30.34 -19.88 4.42
C THR A 353 -30.36 -21.24 3.75
N ASN A 354 -29.30 -22.04 3.90
CA ASN A 354 -29.31 -23.41 3.39
C ASN A 354 -30.46 -24.22 4.03
N GLY A 355 -30.95 -25.22 3.30
CA GLY A 355 -32.08 -26.05 3.71
C GLY A 355 -33.46 -25.42 3.49
N GLY A 356 -33.55 -24.34 2.71
CA GLY A 356 -34.82 -23.71 2.33
C GLY A 356 -35.38 -22.68 3.34
N GLY A 357 -34.57 -22.25 4.30
CA GLY A 357 -34.99 -21.35 5.39
C GLY A 357 -34.67 -19.88 5.13
N TYR A 358 -34.98 -19.03 6.11
CA TYR A 358 -34.56 -17.62 6.14
C TYR A 358 -34.00 -17.27 7.52
N THR A 359 -33.04 -16.36 7.56
CA THR A 359 -32.55 -15.68 8.75
C THR A 359 -33.00 -14.22 8.75
N THR A 360 -33.12 -13.59 9.92
CA THR A 360 -33.41 -12.15 10.12
C THR A 360 -32.25 -11.39 10.77
N SER A 361 -31.11 -12.06 10.97
CA SER A 361 -29.97 -11.53 11.75
C SER A 361 -28.71 -11.30 10.92
N PHE A 362 -28.78 -11.40 9.59
CA PHE A 362 -27.62 -11.24 8.72
C PHE A 362 -27.08 -9.81 8.80
N SER A 363 -25.84 -9.64 9.29
CA SER A 363 -25.20 -8.33 9.43
C SER A 363 -23.77 -8.37 8.88
N GLY A 364 -23.42 -7.37 8.09
CA GLY A 364 -22.13 -7.24 7.43
C GLY A 364 -22.23 -6.37 6.19
N THR A 365 -21.11 -5.81 5.75
CA THR A 365 -20.99 -5.14 4.44
C THR A 365 -21.28 -6.10 3.28
N SER A 366 -21.10 -7.41 3.51
CA SER A 366 -21.56 -8.51 2.66
C SER A 366 -23.09 -8.53 2.40
N GLY A 367 -23.88 -7.75 3.14
CA GLY A 367 -25.31 -7.54 2.89
C GLY A 367 -25.60 -6.34 2.01
N GLY A 368 -24.82 -5.27 2.14
CA GLY A 368 -24.94 -4.07 1.29
C GLY A 368 -24.51 -4.36 -0.15
N ALA A 369 -23.37 -5.04 -0.33
CA ALA A 369 -22.83 -5.38 -1.65
C ALA A 369 -23.83 -6.10 -2.59
N PRO A 370 -24.56 -7.16 -2.19
CA PRO A 370 -25.51 -7.84 -3.07
C PRO A 370 -26.77 -7.01 -3.33
N LEU A 371 -27.21 -6.20 -2.36
CA LEU A 371 -28.32 -5.27 -2.57
C LEU A 371 -27.95 -4.23 -3.65
N VAL A 372 -26.74 -3.68 -3.60
CA VAL A 372 -26.26 -2.73 -4.62
C VAL A 372 -26.02 -3.43 -5.96
N SER A 373 -25.48 -4.65 -5.96
CA SER A 373 -25.29 -5.46 -7.18
C SER A 373 -26.59 -5.71 -7.93
N GLY A 374 -27.64 -6.14 -7.24
CA GLY A 374 -28.94 -6.34 -7.87
C GLY A 374 -29.62 -5.00 -8.22
N ALA A 375 -29.46 -3.95 -7.41
CA ALA A 375 -29.93 -2.61 -7.76
C ALA A 375 -29.31 -2.12 -9.10
N ILE A 376 -28.02 -2.35 -9.30
CA ILE A 376 -27.30 -2.06 -10.57
C ILE A 376 -27.84 -2.93 -11.71
N ALA A 377 -28.05 -4.22 -11.50
CA ALA A 377 -28.62 -5.08 -12.54
C ALA A 377 -30.03 -4.64 -12.95
N THR A 378 -30.86 -4.22 -11.99
CA THR A 378 -32.18 -3.63 -12.24
C THR A 378 -32.07 -2.33 -13.04
N LEU A 379 -31.15 -1.43 -12.69
CA LEU A 379 -30.86 -0.22 -13.45
C LEU A 379 -30.45 -0.54 -14.91
N ILE A 380 -29.50 -1.47 -15.10
CA ILE A 380 -29.02 -1.89 -16.43
C ILE A 380 -30.17 -2.46 -17.27
N SER A 381 -31.07 -3.26 -16.67
CA SER A 381 -32.23 -3.79 -17.40
C SER A 381 -33.12 -2.66 -17.93
N GLY A 382 -33.32 -1.59 -17.16
CA GLY A 382 -34.04 -0.40 -17.60
C GLY A 382 -33.32 0.38 -18.69
N LEU A 383 -32.00 0.58 -18.56
CA LEU A 383 -31.19 1.27 -19.58
C LEU A 383 -31.22 0.52 -20.91
N ASN A 384 -31.07 -0.80 -20.88
CA ASN A 384 -31.16 -1.67 -22.05
C ASN A 384 -32.54 -1.61 -22.70
N ALA A 385 -33.62 -1.69 -21.91
CA ALA A 385 -35.00 -1.62 -22.42
C ALA A 385 -35.30 -0.28 -23.12
N ASN A 386 -34.58 0.78 -22.78
CA ASN A 386 -34.72 2.11 -23.37
C ASN A 386 -33.63 2.44 -24.40
N ASN A 387 -32.78 1.48 -24.76
CA ASN A 387 -31.65 1.65 -25.69
C ASN A 387 -30.67 2.77 -25.27
N ILE A 388 -30.47 2.95 -23.96
CA ILE A 388 -29.49 3.90 -23.42
C ILE A 388 -28.16 3.18 -23.28
N THR A 389 -27.15 3.64 -24.01
CA THR A 389 -25.78 3.11 -23.92
C THR A 389 -25.17 3.45 -22.55
N TRP A 390 -24.46 2.51 -21.95
CA TRP A 390 -23.81 2.67 -20.65
C TRP A 390 -22.49 1.90 -20.62
N ASN A 391 -21.64 2.22 -19.65
CA ASN A 391 -20.42 1.48 -19.33
C ASN A 391 -20.13 1.57 -17.81
N VAL A 392 -19.02 1.00 -17.38
CA VAL A 392 -18.63 0.93 -15.95
C VAL A 392 -18.49 2.32 -15.33
N GLY A 393 -17.83 3.26 -16.02
CA GLY A 393 -17.68 4.64 -15.58
C GLY A 393 -19.02 5.36 -15.44
N THR A 394 -19.92 5.21 -16.42
CA THR A 394 -21.28 5.79 -16.38
C THR A 394 -22.04 5.33 -15.14
N ILE A 395 -22.03 4.02 -14.86
CA ILE A 395 -22.77 3.45 -13.73
C ILE A 395 -22.15 3.87 -12.40
N LYS A 396 -20.81 3.76 -12.26
CA LYS A 396 -20.12 4.11 -11.02
C LYS A 396 -20.30 5.59 -10.68
N ALA A 397 -20.03 6.49 -11.62
CA ALA A 397 -20.15 7.93 -11.40
C ALA A 397 -21.59 8.34 -11.10
N ALA A 398 -22.58 7.81 -11.82
CA ALA A 398 -23.98 8.16 -11.59
C ALA A 398 -24.51 7.69 -10.22
N ILE A 399 -24.13 6.50 -9.77
CA ILE A 399 -24.54 5.97 -8.46
C ILE A 399 -23.96 6.79 -7.31
N MET A 400 -22.68 7.15 -7.43
CA MET A 400 -22.00 7.99 -6.45
C MET A 400 -22.62 9.38 -6.41
N ARG A 401 -22.78 10.03 -7.58
CA ARG A 401 -23.30 11.39 -7.69
C ARG A 401 -24.76 11.55 -7.27
N SER A 402 -25.58 10.51 -7.46
CA SER A 402 -27.00 10.55 -7.11
C SER A 402 -27.30 9.97 -5.73
N ALA A 403 -26.27 9.59 -4.96
CA ALA A 403 -26.45 9.04 -3.64
C ALA A 403 -27.16 10.05 -2.72
N THR A 404 -28.00 9.54 -1.83
CA THR A 404 -28.64 10.35 -0.79
C THR A 404 -27.62 10.62 0.30
N LEU A 405 -27.28 11.90 0.48
CA LEU A 405 -26.37 12.34 1.53
C LEU A 405 -26.85 11.85 2.90
N ILE A 406 -25.96 11.20 3.64
CA ILE A 406 -26.17 10.86 5.04
C ILE A 406 -25.05 11.49 5.88
N PRO A 407 -25.31 11.86 7.15
CA PRO A 407 -24.27 12.46 7.98
C PRO A 407 -23.09 11.50 8.22
N GLY A 408 -21.88 11.93 7.88
CA GLY A 408 -20.66 11.16 8.10
C GLY A 408 -19.46 11.71 7.34
N ASP A 409 -18.26 11.29 7.73
CA ASP A 409 -17.04 11.47 6.94
C ASP A 409 -17.11 10.60 5.67
N GLU A 410 -16.56 11.06 4.54
CA GLU A 410 -16.59 10.31 3.28
C GLU A 410 -15.83 8.98 3.36
N ASN A 411 -14.79 8.87 4.20
CA ASN A 411 -14.14 7.59 4.47
C ASN A 411 -15.01 6.62 5.26
N LYS A 412 -16.18 7.06 5.73
CA LYS A 412 -17.15 6.24 6.46
C LYS A 412 -18.41 5.96 5.67
N VAL A 413 -18.88 6.92 4.89
CA VAL A 413 -20.16 6.80 4.17
C VAL A 413 -20.04 6.92 2.65
N GLY A 414 -18.84 7.17 2.12
CA GLY A 414 -18.64 7.50 0.72
C GLY A 414 -19.46 8.72 0.32
N GLN A 415 -20.09 8.66 -0.85
CA GLN A 415 -21.04 9.66 -1.32
C GLN A 415 -22.44 9.53 -0.67
N GLY A 416 -22.64 8.54 0.20
CA GLY A 416 -23.87 8.33 0.96
C GLY A 416 -24.65 7.09 0.55
N LEU A 417 -25.94 7.10 0.85
CA LEU A 417 -26.84 5.97 0.61
C LEU A 417 -27.22 5.88 -0.87
N VAL A 418 -27.00 4.73 -1.49
CA VAL A 418 -27.43 4.46 -2.88
C VAL A 418 -28.93 4.76 -3.07
N ASN A 419 -29.27 5.48 -4.16
CA ASN A 419 -30.64 5.84 -4.51
C ASN A 419 -30.89 5.65 -6.02
N MET A 420 -31.49 4.51 -6.38
CA MET A 420 -31.65 4.13 -7.79
C MET A 420 -32.67 4.96 -8.55
N ASN A 421 -33.69 5.51 -7.88
CA ASN A 421 -34.61 6.44 -8.53
C ASN A 421 -33.89 7.72 -8.97
N ALA A 422 -33.05 8.27 -8.11
CA ALA A 422 -32.21 9.42 -8.44
C ALA A 422 -31.20 9.08 -9.55
N THR A 423 -30.55 7.92 -9.48
CA THR A 423 -29.61 7.46 -10.51
C THR A 423 -30.29 7.33 -11.88
N TRP A 424 -31.45 6.66 -11.93
CA TRP A 424 -32.25 6.51 -13.15
C TRP A 424 -32.63 7.87 -13.74
N ASN A 425 -33.24 8.74 -12.92
CA ASN A 425 -33.66 10.06 -13.35
C ASN A 425 -32.47 10.92 -13.80
N TYR A 426 -31.31 10.80 -13.17
CA TYR A 426 -30.11 11.48 -13.60
C TYR A 426 -29.71 11.01 -15.00
N LEU A 427 -29.49 9.71 -15.20
CA LEU A 427 -28.99 9.16 -16.47
C LEU A 427 -29.92 9.44 -17.67
N ILE A 428 -31.25 9.38 -17.51
CA ILE A 428 -32.17 9.62 -18.63
C ILE A 428 -32.29 11.10 -19.01
N ASN A 429 -31.86 12.02 -18.15
CA ASN A 429 -31.93 13.46 -18.39
C ASN A 429 -30.56 14.09 -18.69
N THR A 430 -29.47 13.37 -18.43
CA THR A 430 -28.11 13.79 -18.74
C THR A 430 -27.86 13.80 -20.26
N PHE A 431 -27.12 14.81 -20.72
CA PHE A 431 -26.67 14.88 -22.11
C PHE A 431 -25.94 13.59 -22.49
N SER A 432 -26.30 13.03 -23.64
CA SER A 432 -25.73 11.79 -24.15
C SER A 432 -25.16 12.02 -25.55
N ASP A 433 -23.97 11.48 -25.79
CA ASP A 433 -23.42 11.34 -27.13
C ASP A 433 -23.65 9.91 -27.65
N ASN A 434 -22.96 9.52 -28.73
CA ASN A 434 -23.04 8.17 -29.30
C ASN A 434 -22.45 7.07 -28.39
N ARG A 435 -21.78 7.43 -27.29
CA ARG A 435 -21.20 6.51 -26.30
C ARG A 435 -22.05 6.43 -25.03
N GLY A 436 -23.10 7.24 -24.90
CA GLY A 436 -24.03 7.26 -23.77
C GLY A 436 -23.99 8.55 -22.96
N PRO A 437 -24.64 8.58 -21.77
CA PRO A 437 -24.63 9.73 -20.87
C PRO A 437 -23.21 10.14 -20.47
N GLN A 438 -22.93 11.43 -20.54
CA GLN A 438 -21.68 12.04 -20.08
C GLN A 438 -21.78 12.33 -18.58
N VAL A 439 -21.03 11.60 -17.76
CA VAL A 439 -21.08 11.72 -16.31
C VAL A 439 -19.68 11.79 -15.73
N LEU A 440 -19.45 12.77 -14.87
CA LEU A 440 -18.21 12.96 -14.13
C LEU A 440 -18.48 13.01 -12.62
N GLU A 441 -17.58 12.42 -11.85
CA GLU A 441 -17.55 12.49 -10.39
C GLU A 441 -16.10 12.65 -9.90
N ILE A 442 -15.90 13.42 -8.83
CA ILE A 442 -14.59 13.56 -8.16
C ILE A 442 -14.75 13.33 -6.67
N THR A 443 -13.82 12.58 -6.07
CA THR A 443 -13.72 12.45 -4.61
C THR A 443 -12.35 12.92 -4.14
N PRO A 444 -12.27 13.59 -2.99
CA PRO A 444 -13.37 13.86 -2.06
C PRO A 444 -14.31 14.98 -2.57
N SER A 445 -15.60 14.92 -2.23
CA SER A 445 -16.59 15.92 -2.65
C SER A 445 -16.82 17.00 -1.59
N ASN A 446 -16.53 16.72 -0.32
CA ASN A 446 -16.69 17.60 0.84
C ASN A 446 -15.38 17.75 1.63
N GLY A 447 -14.37 18.35 1.01
CA GLY A 447 -13.07 18.63 1.64
C GLY A 447 -12.12 17.44 1.66
N ILE A 448 -10.83 17.71 1.81
CA ILE A 448 -9.77 16.70 1.72
C ILE A 448 -9.62 15.90 3.02
N PRO A 449 -9.14 14.63 2.96
CA PRO A 449 -8.85 13.83 4.15
C PRO A 449 -8.06 14.62 5.20
N ASN A 450 -8.30 14.32 6.49
CA ASN A 450 -7.73 15.07 7.62
C ASN A 450 -6.21 15.27 7.53
N LEU A 451 -5.47 14.27 7.03
CA LEU A 451 -4.01 14.36 6.84
C LEU A 451 -3.62 15.54 5.94
N PHE A 452 -4.34 15.77 4.84
CA PHE A 452 -4.03 16.82 3.87
C PHE A 452 -4.69 18.16 4.22
N SER A 453 -5.66 18.16 5.14
CA SER A 453 -6.35 19.39 5.58
C SER A 453 -5.43 20.37 6.31
N ASN A 454 -4.30 19.90 6.86
CA ASN A 454 -3.30 20.72 7.55
C ASN A 454 -1.90 20.40 6.99
N ILE A 455 -1.35 21.28 6.14
CA ILE A 455 -0.03 21.07 5.51
C ILE A 455 0.99 22.04 6.12
N PRO A 456 2.21 21.61 6.48
CA PRO A 456 3.23 22.53 6.98
C PRO A 456 3.68 23.53 5.90
N THR A 457 4.28 24.65 6.29
CA THR A 457 4.98 25.51 5.31
C THR A 457 6.31 24.89 4.85
N GLY A 458 6.82 25.34 3.71
CA GLY A 458 8.17 24.96 3.27
C GLY A 458 8.27 23.57 2.64
N ILE A 459 7.17 23.02 2.11
CA ILE A 459 7.12 21.67 1.53
C ILE A 459 6.23 21.58 0.27
N THR A 460 6.47 20.58 -0.55
CA THR A 460 5.57 20.13 -1.62
C THR A 460 4.90 18.80 -1.27
N VAL A 461 3.58 18.71 -1.45
CA VAL A 461 2.76 17.54 -1.12
C VAL A 461 1.84 17.22 -2.29
N ASP A 462 1.73 15.95 -2.65
CA ASP A 462 0.76 15.47 -3.63
C ASP A 462 -0.50 15.00 -2.88
N ILE A 463 -1.63 15.61 -3.20
CA ILE A 463 -2.92 15.26 -2.61
C ILE A 463 -3.69 14.43 -3.64
N PRO A 464 -3.92 13.13 -3.38
CA PRO A 464 -4.63 12.29 -4.32
C PRO A 464 -6.13 12.60 -4.29
N ILE A 465 -6.71 12.80 -5.48
CA ILE A 465 -8.16 12.82 -5.69
C ILE A 465 -8.52 11.71 -6.65
N THR A 466 -9.70 11.10 -6.47
CA THR A 466 -10.23 10.13 -7.44
C THR A 466 -11.11 10.88 -8.42
N MET A 467 -10.96 10.58 -9.70
CA MET A 467 -11.88 11.01 -10.74
C MET A 467 -12.48 9.80 -11.44
N ILE A 468 -13.79 9.83 -11.61
CA ILE A 468 -14.56 8.77 -12.25
C ILE A 468 -15.29 9.40 -13.42
N SER A 469 -14.98 8.93 -14.62
CA SER A 469 -15.55 9.46 -15.85
C SER A 469 -16.34 8.37 -16.57
N SER A 470 -17.47 8.75 -17.17
CA SER A 470 -18.23 7.87 -18.04
C SER A 470 -17.42 7.42 -19.25
N HIS A 471 -16.46 8.19 -19.74
CA HIS A 471 -15.67 7.83 -20.91
C HIS A 471 -14.23 8.31 -20.74
N PRO A 472 -13.23 7.52 -21.19
CA PRO A 472 -11.88 8.03 -21.36
C PRO A 472 -11.88 9.18 -22.36
N ASP A 473 -11.74 10.41 -21.88
CA ASP A 473 -11.83 11.64 -22.67
C ASP A 473 -11.07 12.79 -22.00
N LEU A 474 -11.00 13.92 -22.68
CA LEU A 474 -10.35 15.12 -22.16
C LEU A 474 -11.23 15.78 -21.08
N VAL A 475 -10.73 15.80 -19.85
CA VAL A 475 -11.35 16.52 -18.74
C VAL A 475 -10.59 17.80 -18.48
N ASN A 476 -11.30 18.92 -18.42
CA ASN A 476 -10.74 20.20 -18.00
C ASN A 476 -10.90 20.36 -16.49
N ILE A 477 -9.80 20.62 -15.79
CA ILE A 477 -9.82 20.87 -14.34
C ILE A 477 -9.34 22.29 -14.05
N GLU A 478 -10.20 23.06 -13.39
CA GLU A 478 -9.95 24.44 -13.01
C GLU A 478 -9.98 24.58 -11.48
N ILE A 479 -9.03 25.34 -10.95
CA ILE A 479 -8.94 25.65 -9.53
C ILE A 479 -9.20 27.13 -9.33
N SER A 480 -10.15 27.45 -8.45
CA SER A 480 -10.53 28.82 -8.12
C SER A 480 -10.22 29.18 -6.67
N GLY A 481 -10.45 30.44 -6.29
CA GLY A 481 -10.15 30.94 -4.95
C GLY A 481 -8.65 31.15 -4.69
N ASN A 482 -8.28 31.37 -3.43
CA ASN A 482 -6.86 31.50 -3.07
C ASN A 482 -6.14 30.15 -3.06
N LEU A 483 -6.86 29.03 -3.14
CA LEU A 483 -6.29 27.69 -3.34
C LEU A 483 -5.42 27.59 -4.60
N SER A 484 -5.73 28.35 -5.65
CA SER A 484 -4.92 28.43 -6.88
C SER A 484 -3.48 28.95 -6.67
N GLN A 485 -3.19 29.54 -5.52
CA GLN A 485 -1.82 29.93 -5.13
C GLN A 485 -1.01 28.76 -4.56
N LEU A 486 -1.72 27.76 -4.03
CA LEU A 486 -1.17 26.57 -3.37
C LEU A 486 -1.10 25.39 -4.32
N ILE A 487 -2.17 25.12 -5.05
CA ILE A 487 -2.29 23.95 -5.91
C ILE A 487 -2.07 24.35 -7.37
N SER A 488 -1.17 23.62 -8.03
CA SER A 488 -1.05 23.62 -9.48
C SER A 488 -1.57 22.30 -10.05
N ILE A 489 -2.36 22.37 -11.13
CA ILE A 489 -2.74 21.19 -11.91
C ILE A 489 -2.39 21.40 -13.38
N ASN A 490 -2.01 20.31 -14.04
CA ASN A 490 -1.72 20.29 -15.47
C ASN A 490 -3.03 20.22 -16.28
N GLY A 491 -3.74 21.34 -16.39
CA GLY A 491 -4.80 21.60 -17.38
C GLY A 491 -5.65 20.40 -17.84
N GLU A 492 -5.91 20.35 -19.16
CA GLU A 492 -6.66 19.27 -19.80
C GLU A 492 -5.91 17.92 -19.67
N MET A 493 -6.61 16.89 -19.22
CA MET A 493 -6.04 15.55 -19.04
C MET A 493 -6.95 14.46 -19.60
N ASN A 494 -6.36 13.39 -20.14
CA ASN A 494 -7.12 12.21 -20.55
C ASN A 494 -7.60 11.46 -19.32
N SER A 495 -8.90 11.18 -19.24
CA SER A 495 -9.47 10.35 -18.20
C SER A 495 -9.37 8.86 -18.53
N ASP A 496 -9.38 8.00 -17.51
CA ASP A 496 -9.89 6.61 -17.60
C ASP A 496 -11.25 6.53 -16.86
N PHE A 497 -11.89 5.36 -16.81
CA PHE A 497 -13.14 5.17 -16.08
C PHE A 497 -13.00 5.48 -14.58
N SER A 498 -11.84 5.20 -14.00
CA SER A 498 -11.49 5.55 -12.62
C SER A 498 -9.99 5.82 -12.54
N GLN A 499 -9.59 7.00 -12.09
CA GLN A 499 -8.20 7.40 -12.05
C GLN A 499 -7.86 8.24 -10.82
N VAL A 500 -6.59 8.15 -10.39
CA VAL A 500 -6.03 9.05 -9.38
C VAL A 500 -5.45 10.27 -10.08
N ILE A 501 -5.72 11.44 -9.52
CA ILE A 501 -5.11 12.70 -9.93
C ILE A 501 -4.37 13.25 -8.71
N ALA A 502 -3.09 13.58 -8.88
CA ALA A 502 -2.32 14.26 -7.85
C ALA A 502 -2.51 15.78 -7.98
N LEU A 503 -3.08 16.40 -6.94
CA LEU A 503 -3.06 17.85 -6.79
C LEU A 503 -1.72 18.24 -6.14
N HIS A 504 -0.83 18.84 -6.94
CA HIS A 504 0.49 19.25 -6.47
C HIS A 504 0.38 20.53 -5.64
N ALA A 505 0.43 20.39 -4.31
CA ALA A 505 0.40 21.50 -3.36
C ALA A 505 1.82 21.98 -3.04
N ASN A 506 2.11 23.26 -3.25
CA ASN A 506 3.42 23.85 -2.98
C ASN A 506 3.32 24.97 -1.92
N THR A 507 3.90 24.73 -0.75
CA THR A 507 3.88 25.67 0.38
C THR A 507 5.20 26.43 0.59
N ILE A 508 6.21 26.26 -0.29
CA ILE A 508 7.58 26.74 -0.08
C ILE A 508 7.66 28.26 0.13
N ASN A 509 6.80 29.02 -0.55
CA ASN A 509 6.79 30.49 -0.48
C ASN A 509 5.43 31.03 0.00
N LEU A 510 4.64 30.20 0.68
CA LEU A 510 3.31 30.57 1.15
C LEU A 510 3.31 30.94 2.62
N THR A 511 2.47 31.91 2.97
CA THR A 511 2.22 32.28 4.36
C THR A 511 1.24 31.30 5.00
N THR A 512 1.35 31.13 6.32
CA THR A 512 0.34 30.40 7.07
C THR A 512 -1.03 31.02 6.90
N GLY A 513 -2.07 30.19 6.85
CA GLY A 513 -3.43 30.64 6.57
C GLY A 513 -4.31 29.54 6.03
N ILE A 514 -5.56 29.91 5.74
CA ILE A 514 -6.55 29.03 5.13
C ILE A 514 -6.59 29.33 3.62
N TYR A 515 -6.38 28.29 2.83
CA TYR A 515 -6.47 28.28 1.38
C TYR A 515 -7.73 27.52 1.01
N LEU A 516 -8.72 28.26 0.52
CA LEU A 516 -10.03 27.77 0.14
C LEU A 516 -10.21 27.95 -1.37
N GLY A 517 -10.75 26.93 -2.00
CA GLY A 517 -11.05 26.98 -3.42
C GLY A 517 -11.99 25.88 -3.85
N ILE A 518 -12.42 25.98 -5.09
CA ILE A 518 -13.23 24.96 -5.73
C ILE A 518 -12.39 24.35 -6.84
N VAL A 519 -12.30 23.03 -6.84
CA VAL A 519 -11.81 22.23 -7.96
C VAL A 519 -13.02 21.88 -8.83
N ASN A 520 -13.08 22.48 -10.01
CA ASN A 520 -14.12 22.20 -11.00
C ASN A 520 -13.55 21.28 -12.07
N ALA A 521 -14.15 20.12 -12.26
CA ALA A 521 -13.84 19.23 -13.35
C ALA A 521 -15.01 19.23 -14.36
N THR A 522 -14.71 19.31 -15.65
CA THR A 522 -15.71 19.39 -16.73
C THR A 522 -15.45 18.35 -17.80
N LEU A 523 -16.50 17.62 -18.18
CA LEU A 523 -16.52 16.63 -19.26
C LEU A 523 -17.72 16.94 -20.18
N GLY A 524 -17.45 17.48 -21.37
CA GLY A 524 -18.51 17.94 -22.27
C GLY A 524 -19.35 19.04 -21.62
N ASP A 525 -20.66 18.79 -21.48
CA ASP A 525 -21.61 19.71 -20.82
C ASP A 525 -21.81 19.39 -19.32
N ASP A 526 -21.25 18.26 -18.83
CA ASP A 526 -21.33 17.89 -17.42
C ASP A 526 -20.15 18.47 -16.64
N PHE A 527 -20.41 18.86 -15.39
CA PHE A 527 -19.38 19.38 -14.49
C PHE A 527 -19.63 18.92 -13.05
N VAL A 528 -18.54 18.77 -12.31
CA VAL A 528 -18.56 18.47 -10.88
C VAL A 528 -17.60 19.40 -10.16
N SER A 529 -17.95 19.77 -8.94
CA SER A 529 -17.22 20.72 -8.12
C SER A 529 -16.91 20.09 -6.76
N SER A 530 -15.68 20.23 -6.30
CA SER A 530 -15.27 19.87 -4.94
C SER A 530 -14.73 21.10 -4.23
N GLU A 531 -15.28 21.40 -3.05
CA GLU A 531 -14.77 22.48 -2.20
C GLU A 531 -13.61 21.96 -1.36
N ILE A 532 -12.42 22.53 -1.58
CA ILE A 532 -11.20 22.13 -0.89
C ILE A 532 -10.75 23.25 0.02
N THR A 533 -10.58 22.90 1.30
CA THR A 533 -9.98 23.76 2.32
C THR A 533 -8.68 23.15 2.79
N ILE A 534 -7.58 23.89 2.67
CA ILE A 534 -6.27 23.51 3.17
C ILE A 534 -5.78 24.58 4.13
N ARG A 535 -5.39 24.17 5.34
CA ARG A 535 -4.70 25.03 6.27
C ARG A 535 -3.19 24.85 6.10
N VAL A 536 -2.52 25.89 5.65
CA VAL A 536 -1.06 25.94 5.68
C VAL A 536 -0.63 26.44 7.06
N THR A 537 0.20 25.67 7.75
CA THR A 537 0.49 25.86 9.18
C THR A 537 1.97 25.76 9.53
N ASN A 538 2.35 26.34 10.66
CA ASN A 538 3.66 26.15 11.31
C ASN A 538 3.51 25.41 12.64
N GLU A 539 2.37 24.75 12.84
CA GLU A 539 2.06 24.06 14.09
C GLU A 539 2.86 22.77 14.26
N TYR A 540 3.28 22.13 13.18
CA TYR A 540 4.11 20.92 13.24
C TYR A 540 5.48 21.21 13.86
N GLY A 541 5.90 20.34 14.79
CA GLY A 541 7.19 20.46 15.47
C GLY A 541 8.37 20.23 14.53
N LYS A 542 8.27 19.20 13.69
CA LYS A 542 9.29 18.79 12.71
C LYS A 542 8.66 18.11 11.49
N LYS A 543 9.36 18.15 10.37
CA LYS A 543 9.02 17.45 9.12
C LYS A 543 9.94 16.25 8.91
N VAL A 544 9.37 15.07 8.72
CA VAL A 544 10.06 13.81 8.50
C VAL A 544 9.85 13.38 7.05
N LEU A 545 10.95 13.16 6.33
CA LEU A 545 10.96 12.44 5.07
C LEU A 545 11.29 10.98 5.36
N VAL A 546 10.51 10.06 4.81
CA VAL A 546 10.82 8.62 4.85
C VAL A 546 11.22 8.15 3.46
N ASP A 547 12.35 7.50 3.41
CA ASP A 547 12.93 6.96 2.19
C ASP A 547 12.37 5.57 1.89
N LEU A 548 11.52 5.48 0.86
CA LEU A 548 10.99 4.22 0.35
C LEU A 548 11.75 3.72 -0.87
N ARG A 549 12.71 4.49 -1.39
CA ARG A 549 13.52 4.12 -2.56
C ARG A 549 14.52 3.01 -2.23
N HIS A 550 15.04 3.04 -1.01
CA HIS A 550 16.12 2.16 -0.58
C HIS A 550 15.65 1.02 0.33
N THR A 551 14.35 0.75 0.43
CA THR A 551 13.82 -0.32 1.29
C THR A 551 12.72 -1.08 0.57
N ASN A 552 12.68 -2.40 0.74
CA ASN A 552 11.53 -3.21 0.33
C ASN A 552 10.53 -3.42 1.47
N TRP A 553 10.80 -2.82 2.64
CA TRP A 553 10.01 -3.06 3.84
C TRP A 553 8.61 -2.45 3.74
N ASP A 554 8.43 -1.37 2.96
CA ASP A 554 7.15 -0.68 2.72
C ASP A 554 7.08 -0.12 1.28
N THR A 555 6.58 -0.91 0.33
CA THR A 555 6.65 -0.58 -1.12
C THR A 555 5.41 0.14 -1.68
N ASN A 556 4.30 0.19 -0.95
CA ASN A 556 3.02 0.76 -1.40
C ASN A 556 2.59 2.01 -0.61
N GLY A 557 3.58 2.83 -0.21
CA GLY A 557 3.37 3.97 0.69
C GLY A 557 3.18 3.52 2.13
N PHE A 558 3.08 4.49 3.05
CA PHE A 558 2.68 4.15 4.42
C PHE A 558 1.22 3.72 4.39
N ASP A 559 0.95 2.43 4.58
CA ASP A 559 -0.30 2.05 5.20
C ASP A 559 -0.19 2.51 6.66
N TYR A 560 -0.52 3.79 6.88
CA TYR A 560 -0.36 4.49 8.15
C TYR A 560 -0.99 3.71 9.31
N TYR A 561 -1.89 2.74 9.07
CA TYR A 561 -2.65 2.08 10.12
C TYR A 561 -2.80 0.56 10.11
N GLY A 562 -2.11 -0.23 9.27
CA GLY A 562 -1.94 -1.67 9.57
C GLY A 562 -1.48 -2.67 8.51
N GLY A 563 -1.23 -2.27 7.26
CA GLY A 563 -0.74 -3.15 6.19
C GLY A 563 0.74 -2.96 5.81
N SER A 564 1.41 -1.93 6.33
CA SER A 564 2.83 -1.63 6.15
C SER A 564 3.57 -1.89 7.46
N ASN A 565 4.85 -2.28 7.40
CA ASN A 565 5.65 -2.61 8.56
C ASN A 565 5.87 -1.40 9.49
N THR A 566 5.91 -0.17 8.96
CA THR A 566 6.17 1.06 9.72
C THR A 566 4.95 1.87 10.17
N GLY A 567 3.72 1.44 9.86
CA GLY A 567 2.50 2.23 10.10
C GLY A 567 2.38 2.79 11.53
N GLU A 568 2.54 1.96 12.56
CA GLU A 568 2.48 2.38 13.97
C GLU A 568 3.56 3.40 14.33
N MET A 569 4.76 3.30 13.76
CA MET A 569 5.83 4.28 13.97
C MET A 569 5.47 5.66 13.43
N VAL A 570 4.83 5.70 12.26
CA VAL A 570 4.31 6.93 11.68
C VAL A 570 3.21 7.52 12.57
N LYS A 571 2.30 6.70 13.11
CA LYS A 571 1.31 7.17 14.10
C LYS A 571 1.96 7.80 15.32
N LEU A 572 3.02 7.19 15.84
CA LEU A 572 3.77 7.72 16.98
C LEU A 572 4.41 9.07 16.65
N ALA A 573 4.89 9.28 15.43
CA ALA A 573 5.42 10.57 14.97
C ALA A 573 4.31 11.63 14.85
N LEU A 574 3.18 11.30 14.21
CA LEU A 574 2.02 12.19 14.08
C LEU A 574 1.45 12.60 15.45
N ASN A 575 1.37 11.66 16.40
CA ASN A 575 0.94 11.93 17.79
C ASN A 575 1.90 12.84 18.55
N GLN A 576 3.15 12.95 18.10
CA GLN A 576 4.14 13.89 18.59
C GLN A 576 4.16 15.20 17.80
N ASN A 577 3.14 15.42 16.98
CA ASN A 577 2.95 16.62 16.18
C ASN A 577 4.05 16.81 15.12
N PHE A 578 4.56 15.71 14.56
CA PHE A 578 5.40 15.74 13.37
C PHE A 578 4.56 15.63 12.10
N TRP A 579 5.06 16.23 11.03
CA TRP A 579 4.61 15.93 9.67
C TRP A 579 5.45 14.78 9.13
N VAL A 580 4.83 13.78 8.51
CA VAL A 580 5.53 12.65 7.90
C VAL A 580 5.11 12.56 6.44
N GLN A 581 6.08 12.36 5.56
CA GLN A 581 5.88 12.17 4.13
C GLN A 581 6.91 11.19 3.59
N ASP A 582 6.49 10.30 2.70
CA ASP A 582 7.34 9.34 2.01
C ASP A 582 7.77 9.87 0.65
N SER A 583 8.85 9.28 0.12
CA SER A 583 9.27 9.47 -1.26
C SER A 583 10.01 8.24 -1.79
N GLN A 584 9.81 7.95 -3.07
CA GLN A 584 10.63 7.00 -3.85
C GLN A 584 11.62 7.73 -4.79
N ASP A 585 11.68 9.06 -4.71
CA ASP A 585 12.57 9.88 -5.53
C ASP A 585 14.03 9.73 -5.11
N ILE A 586 14.93 10.10 -6.02
CA ILE A 586 16.36 10.24 -5.70
C ILE A 586 16.52 11.30 -4.62
N ILE A 587 17.29 10.99 -3.57
CA ILE A 587 17.54 11.93 -2.47
C ILE A 587 18.47 13.06 -2.94
N THR A 588 17.99 14.29 -2.88
CA THR A 588 18.73 15.50 -3.30
C THR A 588 18.73 16.56 -2.21
N ASP A 589 19.67 17.51 -2.27
CA ASP A 589 19.69 18.66 -1.36
C ASP A 589 18.36 19.43 -1.41
N ALA A 590 17.77 19.61 -2.60
CA ALA A 590 16.51 20.32 -2.79
C ALA A 590 15.30 19.60 -2.16
N LEU A 591 15.33 18.27 -2.14
CA LEU A 591 14.33 17.48 -1.43
C LEU A 591 14.51 17.62 0.08
N LEU A 592 15.73 17.37 0.58
CA LEU A 592 16.05 17.40 2.01
C LEU A 592 15.91 18.79 2.64
N ASP A 593 16.07 19.87 1.88
CA ASP A 593 15.89 21.24 2.36
C ASP A 593 14.47 21.53 2.88
N GLN A 594 13.49 20.70 2.48
CA GLN A 594 12.10 20.80 2.90
C GLN A 594 11.82 20.08 4.22
N PHE A 595 12.75 19.28 4.73
CA PHE A 595 12.55 18.41 5.89
C PHE A 595 13.56 18.70 7.01
N ASP A 596 13.22 18.24 8.22
CA ASP A 596 14.10 18.31 9.38
C ASP A 596 14.77 16.96 9.66
N ILE A 597 14.08 15.86 9.35
CA ILE A 597 14.51 14.49 9.62
C ILE A 597 14.39 13.66 8.35
N LEU A 598 15.43 12.91 8.01
CA LEU A 598 15.39 11.81 7.05
C LEU A 598 15.38 10.49 7.83
N TRP A 599 14.35 9.68 7.62
CA TRP A 599 14.27 8.31 8.13
C TRP A 599 14.44 7.31 6.99
N MET A 600 15.40 6.40 7.13
CA MET A 600 15.63 5.28 6.21
C MET A 600 15.35 3.97 6.97
N PRO A 601 14.15 3.39 6.84
CA PRO A 601 13.76 2.17 7.53
C PRO A 601 14.22 0.92 6.77
N ASP A 602 14.99 0.07 7.44
CA ASP A 602 15.62 -1.14 6.89
C ASP A 602 16.23 -0.95 5.49
N PRO A 603 17.10 0.06 5.27
CA PRO A 603 17.59 0.37 3.95
C PRO A 603 18.56 -0.69 3.48
N LEU A 604 18.49 -1.01 2.18
CA LEU A 604 19.35 -1.98 1.53
C LEU A 604 19.16 -3.40 2.08
N ASP A 605 17.93 -3.69 2.52
CA ASP A 605 17.51 -5.03 2.90
C ASP A 605 17.71 -5.99 1.72
N LEU A 606 18.59 -6.96 1.91
CA LEU A 606 18.79 -8.07 1.01
C LEU A 606 17.99 -9.23 1.57
N TRP A 607 17.01 -9.66 0.82
CA TRP A 607 16.57 -11.05 0.94
C TRP A 607 17.52 -11.83 0.06
N ILE A 608 18.36 -12.66 0.69
CA ILE A 608 19.41 -13.42 -0.01
C ILE A 608 18.83 -14.36 -1.08
N ASP A 609 17.51 -14.52 -1.07
CA ASP A 609 16.76 -15.29 -2.04
C ASP A 609 16.00 -14.46 -3.09
N GLY A 610 16.49 -13.25 -3.38
CA GLY A 610 16.45 -12.72 -4.75
C GLY A 610 15.53 -11.54 -5.04
N ILE A 611 15.20 -10.62 -4.12
CA ILE A 611 14.48 -9.39 -4.54
C ILE A 611 15.31 -8.67 -5.62
N GLU A 612 14.67 -7.87 -6.45
CA GLU A 612 15.31 -6.63 -6.90
C GLU A 612 15.84 -5.91 -5.65
N ASN A 613 17.17 -5.94 -5.46
CA ASN A 613 17.77 -5.22 -4.34
C ASN A 613 17.23 -3.80 -4.39
N PRO A 614 16.81 -3.25 -3.25
CA PRO A 614 16.34 -1.87 -3.23
C PRO A 614 17.43 -0.99 -3.84
N ALA A 615 17.03 0.15 -4.41
CA ALA A 615 17.95 0.96 -5.18
C ALA A 615 19.23 1.21 -4.37
N LEU A 616 20.41 1.00 -4.97
CA LEU A 616 21.66 1.27 -4.26
C LEU A 616 21.81 2.78 -4.08
N LEU A 617 22.30 3.18 -2.90
CA LEU A 617 22.65 4.57 -2.62
C LEU A 617 23.65 5.10 -3.64
N LEU A 618 23.28 6.17 -4.33
CA LEU A 618 24.16 6.89 -5.23
C LEU A 618 25.13 7.76 -4.43
N GLN A 619 26.32 8.00 -4.99
CA GLN A 619 27.30 8.90 -4.36
C GLN A 619 26.75 10.33 -4.18
N SER A 620 25.86 10.78 -5.08
CA SER A 620 25.16 12.06 -4.95
C SER A 620 24.20 12.08 -3.76
N GLU A 621 23.51 10.98 -3.49
CA GLU A 621 22.59 10.84 -2.34
C GLU A 621 23.38 10.84 -1.04
N ILE A 622 24.47 10.05 -0.96
CA ILE A 622 25.37 10.05 0.20
C ILE A 622 25.90 11.46 0.48
N THR A 623 26.26 12.20 -0.56
CA THR A 623 26.73 13.59 -0.44
C THR A 623 25.62 14.50 0.09
N ALA A 624 24.41 14.41 -0.47
CA ALA A 624 23.27 15.21 -0.03
C ALA A 624 22.88 14.93 1.43
N ILE A 625 22.81 13.65 1.83
CA ILE A 625 22.50 13.24 3.21
C ILE A 625 23.58 13.74 4.17
N THR A 626 24.85 13.63 3.79
CA THR A 626 25.97 14.14 4.61
C THR A 626 25.90 15.66 4.76
N ASN A 627 25.61 16.39 3.69
CA ASN A 627 25.43 17.84 3.73
C ASN A 627 24.24 18.24 4.61
N PHE A 628 23.14 17.51 4.51
CA PHE A 628 21.94 17.70 5.31
C PHE A 628 22.25 17.59 6.82
N VAL A 629 22.92 16.51 7.24
CA VAL A 629 23.35 16.34 8.64
C VAL A 629 24.34 17.42 9.08
N ASN A 630 25.32 17.74 8.24
CA ASN A 630 26.29 18.81 8.55
C ASN A 630 25.67 20.21 8.59
N SER A 631 24.48 20.39 8.02
CA SER A 631 23.70 21.63 8.05
C SER A 631 22.67 21.68 9.17
N GLY A 632 22.60 20.65 10.02
CA GLY A 632 21.70 20.59 11.18
C GLY A 632 20.49 19.67 11.02
N GLY A 633 20.35 18.96 9.90
CA GLY A 633 19.32 17.93 9.72
C GLY A 633 19.61 16.67 10.52
N SER A 634 18.57 15.88 10.80
CA SER A 634 18.68 14.62 11.55
C SER A 634 18.50 13.41 10.63
N LEU A 635 19.34 12.41 10.77
CA LEU A 635 19.28 11.14 10.03
C LEU A 635 18.95 10.01 11.00
N PHE A 636 17.90 9.27 10.69
CA PHE A 636 17.52 8.06 11.41
C PHE A 636 17.64 6.86 10.49
N ILE A 637 18.49 5.90 10.85
CA ILE A 637 18.68 4.66 10.10
C ILE A 637 18.50 3.50 11.07
N ASP A 638 17.68 2.55 10.67
CA ASP A 638 17.53 1.26 11.34
C ASP A 638 17.65 0.14 10.32
N PHE A 639 18.36 -0.93 10.64
CA PHE A 639 18.57 -2.03 9.69
C PHE A 639 18.80 -3.36 10.39
N LEU A 640 18.45 -4.45 9.72
CA LEU A 640 18.70 -5.81 10.21
C LEU A 640 20.11 -6.29 9.90
N GLY A 641 20.71 -7.02 10.83
CA GLY A 641 21.88 -7.85 10.50
C GLY A 641 21.48 -9.14 9.81
N THR A 642 22.47 -9.98 9.49
CA THR A 642 22.21 -11.31 8.90
C THR A 642 21.43 -12.18 9.89
N LEU A 643 20.16 -12.44 9.60
CA LEU A 643 19.27 -13.39 10.26
C LEU A 643 19.15 -14.61 9.35
N GLU A 644 19.52 -15.77 9.86
CA GLU A 644 19.24 -17.05 9.19
C GLU A 644 18.14 -17.73 9.99
N ASP A 645 16.97 -17.92 9.37
CA ASP A 645 15.85 -18.65 9.96
C ASP A 645 15.39 -19.77 9.03
N SER A 646 14.27 -20.42 9.38
CA SER A 646 13.69 -21.51 8.57
C SER A 646 13.17 -21.06 7.20
N TYR A 647 13.17 -19.76 6.91
CA TYR A 647 12.63 -19.12 5.71
C TYR A 647 13.72 -18.53 4.82
N GLY A 648 14.94 -18.30 5.29
CA GLY A 648 16.05 -17.83 4.45
C GLY A 648 17.08 -17.02 5.23
N ILE A 649 18.01 -16.38 4.49
CA ILE A 649 18.89 -15.38 5.09
C ILE A 649 18.33 -13.98 4.79
N PHE A 650 17.86 -13.31 5.82
CA PHE A 650 17.51 -11.89 5.79
C PHE A 650 18.75 -11.10 6.17
N GLN A 651 19.20 -10.20 5.32
CA GLN A 651 20.45 -9.49 5.58
C GLN A 651 20.36 -8.09 5.01
N THR A 652 20.58 -7.05 5.80
CA THR A 652 20.93 -5.77 5.20
C THR A 652 22.29 -5.86 4.53
N ASN A 653 22.44 -5.25 3.35
CA ASN A 653 23.74 -5.03 2.72
C ASN A 653 24.57 -4.06 3.58
N SER A 654 25.15 -4.56 4.66
CA SER A 654 25.92 -3.78 5.62
C SER A 654 27.08 -3.05 4.95
N THR A 655 27.65 -3.60 3.88
CA THR A 655 28.69 -2.94 3.08
C THR A 655 28.15 -1.70 2.37
N ALA A 656 26.96 -1.78 1.80
CA ALA A 656 26.32 -0.65 1.14
C ALA A 656 25.78 0.37 2.15
N VAL A 657 25.20 -0.06 3.28
CA VAL A 657 24.84 0.86 4.39
C VAL A 657 26.08 1.57 4.95
N ASN A 658 27.20 0.86 5.09
CA ASN A 658 28.48 1.42 5.53
C ASN A 658 29.00 2.52 4.59
N SER A 659 28.59 2.57 3.32
CA SER A 659 28.95 3.68 2.42
C SER A 659 28.42 5.04 2.92
N LEU A 660 27.30 5.03 3.66
CA LEU A 660 26.69 6.20 4.28
C LEU A 660 27.11 6.36 5.75
N ILE A 661 26.91 5.35 6.59
CA ILE A 661 27.08 5.54 8.05
C ILE A 661 28.54 5.75 8.48
N SER A 662 29.51 5.32 7.66
CA SER A 662 30.93 5.57 7.91
C SER A 662 31.32 7.05 7.84
N GLN A 663 30.54 7.89 7.14
CA GLN A 663 30.73 9.35 7.14
C GLN A 663 30.59 9.96 8.55
N PHE A 664 29.94 9.23 9.46
CA PHE A 664 29.64 9.65 10.82
C PHE A 664 30.44 8.86 11.87
N GLY A 665 31.47 8.12 11.47
CA GLY A 665 32.32 7.33 12.38
C GLY A 665 31.62 6.10 12.97
N ILE A 666 30.60 5.58 12.29
CA ILE A 666 29.86 4.37 12.67
C ILE A 666 30.04 3.35 11.54
N THR A 667 30.33 2.10 11.86
CA THR A 667 30.46 1.02 10.87
C THR A 667 29.80 -0.25 11.39
N ALA A 668 28.90 -0.83 10.60
CA ALA A 668 28.32 -2.13 10.86
C ALA A 668 29.36 -3.24 10.63
N ARG A 669 29.56 -4.09 11.63
CA ARG A 669 30.38 -5.29 11.51
C ARG A 669 29.63 -6.37 10.73
N ASN A 670 30.37 -7.28 10.11
CA ASN A 670 29.80 -8.50 9.52
C ASN A 670 29.49 -9.61 10.56
N THR A 671 29.55 -9.28 11.86
CA THR A 671 29.16 -10.20 12.94
C THR A 671 27.73 -9.88 13.37
N SER A 672 26.82 -10.84 13.22
CA SER A 672 25.44 -10.72 13.69
C SER A 672 25.27 -11.18 15.14
N VAL A 673 24.30 -10.56 15.80
CA VAL A 673 23.71 -10.94 17.06
C VAL A 673 22.46 -11.76 16.76
N ASN A 674 22.55 -13.08 16.90
CA ASN A 674 21.46 -14.00 16.56
C ASN A 674 20.64 -14.42 17.80
N ASP A 675 20.52 -13.53 18.77
CA ASP A 675 19.86 -13.85 20.04
C ASP A 675 18.98 -12.67 20.46
N LEU A 676 17.70 -12.97 20.73
CA LEU A 676 16.70 -12.05 21.26
C LEU A 676 16.99 -11.66 22.72
N THR A 677 18.24 -11.80 23.19
CA THR A 677 18.65 -11.43 24.54
C THR A 677 18.66 -9.91 24.70
N LYS A 678 18.15 -9.51 25.88
CA LYS A 678 18.05 -8.13 26.34
C LYS A 678 19.36 -7.36 26.18
N LYS A 679 19.37 -6.33 25.33
CA LYS A 679 20.46 -5.34 25.25
C LYS A 679 20.32 -4.32 26.36
N THR A 680 21.42 -3.70 26.77
CA THR A 680 21.44 -2.72 27.87
C THR A 680 21.89 -1.36 27.38
N ILE A 681 21.34 -0.31 27.98
CA ILE A 681 21.79 1.06 27.75
C ILE A 681 23.10 1.27 28.53
N PHE A 682 24.10 1.86 27.88
CA PHE A 682 25.37 2.10 28.54
C PHE A 682 25.26 3.28 29.53
N PRO A 683 25.80 3.15 30.77
CA PRO A 683 25.75 4.22 31.76
C PRO A 683 26.41 5.51 31.28
N GLY A 684 25.78 6.66 31.54
CA GLY A 684 26.33 7.98 31.19
C GLY A 684 26.21 8.37 29.71
N SER A 685 25.50 7.58 28.90
CA SER A 685 25.07 8.01 27.58
C SER A 685 23.93 9.04 27.72
N ASN A 686 24.02 10.17 27.00
CA ASN A 686 22.86 11.06 26.76
C ASN A 686 21.95 10.32 25.76
N SER A 687 21.24 9.33 26.28
CA SER A 687 20.49 8.33 25.54
C SER A 687 19.06 8.80 25.26
N PRO A 688 18.48 8.52 24.07
CA PRO A 688 17.05 8.68 23.85
C PRO A 688 16.21 7.72 24.69
N PHE A 689 16.82 6.71 25.30
CA PHE A 689 16.11 5.80 26.18
C PHE A 689 15.75 6.49 27.52
N PRO A 690 14.49 6.41 27.96
CA PRO A 690 14.13 6.76 29.32
C PRO A 690 14.93 5.96 30.35
N SER A 691 15.26 6.57 31.48
CA SER A 691 16.05 5.93 32.55
C SER A 691 15.41 4.64 33.12
N ASN A 692 14.11 4.42 32.89
CA ASN A 692 13.37 3.23 33.29
C ASN A 692 13.35 2.12 32.23
N VAL A 693 13.73 2.39 30.99
CA VAL A 693 13.97 1.33 30.01
C VAL A 693 15.33 0.73 30.34
N THR A 694 15.39 -0.57 30.56
CA THR A 694 16.65 -1.28 30.89
C THR A 694 17.04 -2.28 29.81
N SER A 695 16.12 -2.57 28.88
CA SER A 695 16.35 -3.40 27.71
C SER A 695 15.31 -3.23 26.62
N PHE A 696 15.65 -3.65 25.41
CA PHE A 696 14.79 -3.71 24.22
C PHE A 696 15.13 -4.95 23.37
N THR A 697 14.25 -5.28 22.43
CA THR A 697 14.39 -6.39 21.48
C THR A 697 15.40 -6.00 20.39
N HIS A 698 16.42 -6.82 20.19
CA HIS A 698 17.46 -6.57 19.19
C HIS A 698 17.79 -7.83 18.42
N PHE A 699 17.83 -7.70 17.10
CA PHE A 699 18.41 -8.68 16.21
C PHE A 699 19.17 -7.96 15.09
N GLY A 700 20.49 -8.14 15.03
CA GLY A 700 21.28 -7.61 13.91
C GLY A 700 22.76 -7.40 14.22
N ASN A 701 23.45 -6.46 13.57
CA ASN A 701 24.91 -6.38 13.65
C ASN A 701 25.44 -5.65 14.88
N TYR A 702 26.67 -5.97 15.30
CA TYR A 702 27.43 -5.05 16.14
C TYR A 702 27.95 -3.85 15.33
N LEU A 703 28.10 -2.71 15.99
CA LEU A 703 28.63 -1.47 15.45
C LEU A 703 30.03 -1.20 16.02
N ASP A 704 30.96 -0.85 15.13
CA ASP A 704 32.19 -0.15 15.47
C ASP A 704 31.90 1.36 15.51
N VAL A 705 32.34 2.01 16.59
CA VAL A 705 32.08 3.43 16.87
C VAL A 705 33.41 4.12 17.11
N GLU A 706 33.75 5.07 16.24
CA GLU A 706 34.93 5.91 16.36
C GLU A 706 34.71 7.05 17.37
N ASN A 707 35.78 7.76 17.74
CA ASN A 707 35.72 8.86 18.70
C ASN A 707 34.78 10.02 18.30
N SER A 708 34.43 10.12 17.01
CA SER A 708 33.47 11.11 16.51
C SER A 708 32.01 10.75 16.82
N ALA A 709 31.74 9.51 17.22
CA ALA A 709 30.40 9.00 17.52
C ALA A 709 30.34 8.42 18.94
N LYS A 710 29.12 8.07 19.39
CA LYS A 710 28.86 7.55 20.74
C LYS A 710 28.05 6.27 20.70
N SER A 711 28.51 5.29 21.48
CA SER A 711 27.74 4.08 21.78
C SER A 711 26.63 4.41 22.79
N ILE A 712 25.40 4.01 22.47
CA ILE A 712 24.23 4.24 23.33
C ILE A 712 23.81 2.95 24.04
N ALA A 713 23.71 1.86 23.28
CA ALA A 713 23.28 0.58 23.81
C ALA A 713 24.06 -0.58 23.20
N GLY A 714 24.09 -1.69 23.92
CA GLY A 714 24.81 -2.90 23.55
C GLY A 714 24.90 -3.88 24.69
N ASP A 715 25.90 -4.73 24.61
CA ASP A 715 26.24 -5.72 25.63
C ASP A 715 27.76 -5.87 25.76
N ALA A 716 28.21 -6.95 26.41
CA ALA A 716 29.64 -7.21 26.62
C ALA A 716 30.43 -7.42 25.32
N PHE A 717 29.77 -7.68 24.19
CA PHE A 717 30.41 -8.00 22.91
C PHE A 717 30.47 -6.81 21.96
N GLY A 718 29.61 -5.80 22.14
CA GLY A 718 29.71 -4.57 21.36
C GLY A 718 28.51 -3.64 21.44
N THR A 719 28.60 -2.58 20.64
CA THR A 719 27.55 -1.58 20.46
C THR A 719 26.51 -2.09 19.46
N VAL A 720 25.24 -1.75 19.67
CA VAL A 720 24.15 -2.04 18.72
C VAL A 720 23.31 -0.81 18.36
N ILE A 721 23.40 0.25 19.18
CA ILE A 721 22.87 1.57 18.86
C ILE A 721 23.98 2.59 19.03
N ALA A 722 24.20 3.39 18.00
CA ALA A 722 25.20 4.45 18.00
C ALA A 722 24.61 5.77 17.52
N THR A 723 25.22 6.87 17.95
CA THR A 723 24.79 8.22 17.58
C THR A 723 25.98 9.09 17.18
N PHE A 724 25.73 10.07 16.33
CA PHE A 724 26.67 11.12 15.96
C PHE A 724 25.98 12.49 16.05
N GLU A 725 26.74 13.53 16.35
CA GLU A 725 26.26 14.91 16.38
C GLU A 725 27.24 15.81 15.61
N SER A 726 26.73 16.53 14.62
CA SER A 726 27.52 17.49 13.84
C SER A 726 27.71 18.80 14.61
N ILE A 727 28.72 19.59 14.23
CA ILE A 727 28.98 20.90 14.85
C ILE A 727 27.78 21.85 14.71
N SER A 728 27.00 21.69 13.63
CA SER A 728 25.79 22.46 13.36
C SER A 728 24.56 21.94 14.12
N GLY A 729 24.70 20.88 14.91
CA GLY A 729 23.63 20.26 15.70
C GLY A 729 22.80 19.21 14.96
N GLY A 730 23.25 18.72 13.79
CA GLY A 730 22.58 17.63 13.10
C GLY A 730 22.86 16.30 13.79
N LEU A 731 21.84 15.48 13.94
CA LEU A 731 21.91 14.23 14.70
C LEU A 731 21.89 13.03 13.76
N VAL A 732 22.61 11.97 14.09
CA VAL A 732 22.48 10.67 13.43
C VAL A 732 22.16 9.64 14.50
N PHE A 733 21.11 8.86 14.28
CA PHE A 733 20.78 7.70 15.08
C PHE A 733 20.86 6.45 14.21
N VAL A 734 21.72 5.51 14.59
CA VAL A 734 21.89 4.23 13.90
C VAL A 734 21.50 3.10 14.83
N SER A 735 20.46 2.35 14.46
CA SER A 735 20.05 1.11 15.11
C SER A 735 20.36 -0.06 14.21
N SER A 736 21.14 -1.03 14.67
CA SER A 736 21.37 -2.27 13.93
C SER A 736 20.26 -3.31 14.15
N THR A 737 19.02 -2.85 14.34
CA THR A 737 17.81 -3.67 14.41
C THR A 737 16.61 -2.79 14.08
N ASN A 738 15.58 -3.36 13.44
CA ASN A 738 14.29 -2.71 13.19
C ASN A 738 13.13 -3.28 14.05
N PHE A 739 13.36 -4.34 14.84
CA PHE A 739 12.37 -4.99 15.72
C PHE A 739 11.64 -4.11 16.75
N TRP A 740 12.14 -2.91 17.08
CA TRP A 740 11.38 -1.98 17.94
C TRP A 740 10.57 -0.97 17.12
N LEU A 741 10.74 -0.94 15.80
CA LEU A 741 10.19 0.03 14.87
C LEU A 741 9.10 -0.53 13.95
N ASP A 742 9.00 -1.85 13.84
CA ASP A 742 7.82 -2.41 13.19
C ASP A 742 6.57 -2.20 14.07
N ASN A 743 5.40 -2.50 13.51
CA ASN A 743 4.13 -2.40 14.21
C ASN A 743 4.10 -3.17 15.54
N THR A 744 4.70 -4.35 15.59
CA THR A 744 4.76 -5.19 16.80
C THR A 744 5.63 -4.54 17.88
N GLY A 745 6.78 -3.98 17.51
CA GLY A 745 7.70 -3.25 18.39
C GLY A 745 7.11 -1.95 18.90
N ALA A 746 6.55 -1.14 18.00
CA ALA A 746 5.90 0.14 18.32
C ALA A 746 4.67 -0.02 19.23
N LEU A 747 3.96 -1.16 19.15
CA LEU A 747 2.89 -1.52 20.07
C LEU A 747 3.38 -2.22 21.34
N GLY A 748 4.66 -2.60 21.40
CA GLY A 748 5.26 -3.30 22.53
C GLY A 748 4.76 -4.73 22.71
N LEU A 749 4.59 -5.46 21.61
CA LEU A 749 3.97 -6.79 21.59
C LEU A 749 4.95 -7.96 21.49
N TYR A 750 6.25 -7.72 21.27
CA TYR A 750 7.23 -8.79 21.07
C TYR A 750 7.39 -9.75 22.27
N THR A 751 7.17 -9.35 23.55
CA THR A 751 7.17 -10.29 24.71
C THR A 751 6.50 -9.74 25.99
N SER A 752 6.18 -10.64 26.95
CA SER A 752 5.67 -10.35 28.30
C SER A 752 6.64 -9.67 29.27
N ASN A 753 7.90 -9.41 28.89
CA ASN A 753 8.94 -8.84 29.77
C ASN A 753 9.88 -7.82 29.05
N GLY A 754 9.50 -7.28 27.90
CA GLY A 754 10.32 -6.37 27.09
C GLY A 754 9.56 -5.37 26.21
N GLY A 755 8.28 -5.61 25.90
CA GLY A 755 7.54 -4.77 24.95
C GLY A 755 7.37 -3.29 25.32
N LEU A 756 7.34 -2.96 26.63
CA LEU A 756 7.32 -1.56 27.05
C LEU A 756 8.65 -0.83 26.69
N GLY A 757 9.78 -1.52 26.66
CA GLY A 757 11.06 -0.93 26.30
C GLY A 757 11.13 -0.55 24.82
N ASP A 758 10.62 -1.42 23.94
CA ASP A 758 10.55 -1.22 22.49
C ASP A 758 9.71 0.02 22.17
N ARG A 759 8.46 0.05 22.65
CA ARG A 759 7.55 1.18 22.44
C ARG A 759 8.07 2.50 23.01
N GLU A 760 8.68 2.49 24.19
CA GLU A 760 9.27 3.71 24.77
C GLU A 760 10.47 4.17 23.94
N LEU A 761 11.30 3.26 23.45
CA LEU A 761 12.38 3.63 22.53
C LEU A 761 11.83 4.28 21.25
N SER A 762 10.81 3.69 20.63
CA SER A 762 10.09 4.23 19.46
C SER A 762 9.63 5.67 19.66
N ILE A 763 8.97 5.93 20.79
CA ILE A 763 8.45 7.26 21.13
C ILE A 763 9.59 8.25 21.36
N ASN A 764 10.62 7.88 22.11
CA ASN A 764 11.62 8.84 22.56
C ASN A 764 12.73 9.10 21.53
N THR A 765 12.96 8.19 20.58
CA THR A 765 13.83 8.46 19.41
C THR A 765 13.31 9.65 18.61
N TRP A 766 12.01 9.72 18.33
CA TRP A 766 11.39 10.87 17.66
C TRP A 766 11.65 12.18 18.41
N LYS A 767 11.42 12.21 19.73
CA LYS A 767 11.69 13.39 20.56
C LYS A 767 13.15 13.80 20.50
N TRP A 768 14.06 12.84 20.64
CA TRP A 768 15.49 13.09 20.64
C TRP A 768 15.98 13.66 19.32
N LEU A 769 15.59 13.06 18.18
CA LEU A 769 15.92 13.54 16.83
C LEU A 769 15.37 14.93 16.53
N SER A 770 14.30 15.33 17.23
CA SER A 770 13.70 16.67 17.13
C SER A 770 14.24 17.70 18.13
N SER A 771 15.00 17.24 19.14
CA SER A 771 15.42 18.08 20.26
C SER A 771 16.64 18.93 19.89
N ASN A 772 16.79 20.07 20.58
CA ASN A 772 18.05 20.81 20.59
C ASN A 772 18.98 20.34 21.73
N GLU A 773 18.63 19.24 22.40
CA GLU A 773 19.38 18.72 23.55
C GLU A 773 20.63 18.00 23.03
N ARG A 774 21.78 18.62 23.28
CA ARG A 774 23.07 18.17 22.78
C ARG A 774 23.57 16.98 23.57
N THR A 775 24.21 16.05 22.89
CA THR A 775 25.07 15.09 23.57
C THR A 775 26.37 15.82 23.88
N ASP A 776 26.72 16.03 25.15
CA ASP A 776 27.95 16.76 25.49
C ASP A 776 29.19 16.09 24.85
N LEU A 777 29.77 16.65 23.77
CA LEU A 777 31.17 16.40 23.35
C LEU A 777 31.78 17.60 22.58
N ILE A 778 32.88 18.09 23.20
CA ILE A 778 34.19 18.53 22.68
C ILE A 778 34.25 19.54 21.52
N GLU A 779 34.76 20.74 21.85
CA GLU A 779 35.20 21.77 20.91
C GLU A 779 36.24 21.27 19.89
N PRO A 780 36.14 21.66 18.61
CA PRO A 780 37.11 21.29 17.60
C PRO A 780 38.41 22.10 17.77
N THR A 781 39.53 21.40 17.95
CA THR A 781 40.83 21.94 17.56
C THR A 781 40.91 21.99 16.04
N THR A 782 40.52 23.13 15.46
CA THR A 782 41.21 23.88 14.38
C THR A 782 40.23 24.70 13.54
N SER A 783 40.63 25.94 13.29
CA SER A 783 39.92 27.00 12.61
C SER A 783 39.59 26.68 11.14
N ILE A 784 38.30 26.65 10.80
CA ILE A 784 37.81 26.85 9.43
C ILE A 784 36.68 27.88 9.47
N THR A 785 36.85 28.93 8.67
CA THR A 785 35.93 30.06 8.46
C THR A 785 34.56 29.59 7.96
N THR A 786 33.51 30.03 8.65
CA THR A 786 32.10 29.75 8.37
C THR A 786 31.51 30.65 7.28
N THR A 787 30.65 30.07 6.44
CA THR A 787 29.60 30.80 5.70
C THR A 787 28.25 30.09 5.86
N SER A 788 27.24 30.90 6.22
CA SER A 788 25.78 30.70 6.29
C SER A 788 25.20 29.55 7.13
N SER A 789 24.64 29.91 8.29
CA SER A 789 23.67 29.10 9.06
C SER A 789 22.23 29.50 8.74
N LYS A 790 21.31 28.53 8.70
CA LYS A 790 19.86 28.77 8.72
C LYS A 790 19.51 29.46 10.05
N THR A 791 19.08 30.72 9.99
CA THR A 791 18.83 31.55 11.18
C THR A 791 17.40 31.35 11.68
N THR A 792 17.25 30.86 12.90
CA THR A 792 16.02 30.96 13.69
C THR A 792 15.83 32.41 14.11
N THR A 793 14.73 33.04 13.68
CA THR A 793 14.34 34.40 14.10
C THR A 793 13.56 34.32 15.41
N SER A 794 14.22 34.62 16.53
CA SER A 794 13.55 34.98 17.78
C SER A 794 13.89 36.43 18.13
N SER A 795 12.92 37.33 17.91
CA SER A 795 13.02 38.73 18.31
C SER A 795 12.61 38.87 19.77
N ILE A 796 13.58 39.04 20.67
CA ILE A 796 13.33 39.56 22.02
C ILE A 796 14.23 40.78 22.22
N MET A 797 13.61 41.97 22.26
CA MET A 797 14.24 43.20 22.72
C MET A 797 14.65 43.04 24.18
N SER A 798 15.91 43.32 24.51
CA SER A 798 16.27 43.70 25.87
C SER A 798 17.18 44.93 25.85
N THR A 799 16.76 45.91 26.64
CA THR A 799 17.38 47.20 26.92
C THR A 799 18.65 47.03 27.74
N THR A 800 19.67 47.81 27.38
CA THR A 800 20.96 47.99 28.04
C THR A 800 20.85 48.62 29.43
N THR A 801 21.56 48.07 30.42
CA THR A 801 22.24 48.85 31.47
C THR A 801 23.47 48.10 32.02
N SER A 802 24.53 48.88 32.22
CA SER A 802 25.90 48.57 32.62
C SER A 802 26.11 48.27 34.11
N SER A 803 27.14 47.46 34.44
CA SER A 803 28.12 47.78 35.50
C SER A 803 29.33 46.83 35.52
N SER A 804 30.53 47.46 35.59
CA SER A 804 31.86 47.06 36.09
C SER A 804 31.95 45.91 37.12
N SER A 805 33.06 45.17 37.34
CA SER A 805 34.48 45.57 37.51
C SER A 805 35.43 44.35 37.72
N SER A 806 36.74 44.54 37.42
CA SER A 806 37.99 43.98 38.05
C SER A 806 38.23 42.45 38.07
N SER A 807 39.43 41.85 37.95
CA SER A 807 40.85 42.27 37.89
C SER A 807 41.73 41.03 37.62
N SER A 808 42.83 41.19 36.87
CA SER A 808 43.97 40.26 36.65
C SER A 808 44.86 40.10 37.93
N PRO A 809 46.07 39.45 37.97
CA PRO A 809 46.93 38.96 36.87
C PRO A 809 47.88 37.73 37.14
N THR A 810 48.81 37.50 36.18
CA THR A 810 50.19 36.92 36.28
C THR A 810 50.35 35.39 36.45
N THR A 811 51.33 34.65 35.89
CA THR A 811 52.62 34.94 35.18
C THR A 811 53.22 33.65 34.54
N GLU A 812 53.94 33.83 33.44
CA GLU A 812 55.28 33.28 33.07
C GLU A 812 55.59 31.82 32.62
N LEU A 813 56.21 31.79 31.42
CA LEU A 813 57.48 31.12 31.00
C LEU A 813 57.62 29.59 31.06
N THR A 814 57.85 28.96 29.89
CA THR A 814 59.18 28.47 29.46
C THR A 814 59.11 27.69 28.13
N LYS A 815 60.06 27.99 27.21
CA LYS A 815 60.63 27.11 26.17
C LYS A 815 61.99 26.61 26.72
N PRO A 816 62.68 25.55 26.22
CA PRO A 816 63.03 25.41 24.80
C PRO A 816 63.34 23.97 24.28
N THR A 817 63.88 23.91 23.03
CA THR A 817 64.75 22.88 22.41
C THR A 817 64.12 21.52 22.02
N SER A 818 64.44 20.84 20.91
CA SER A 818 65.42 21.01 19.81
C SER A 818 65.27 19.83 18.82
N ASN A 819 65.68 20.04 17.55
CA ASN A 819 66.27 19.05 16.60
C ASN A 819 65.35 17.93 16.06
N SER A 820 65.40 17.49 14.79
CA SER A 820 66.38 17.59 13.70
C SER A 820 65.80 17.02 12.38
N SER A 821 66.30 17.51 11.23
CA SER A 821 66.67 16.81 9.95
C SER A 821 65.70 15.80 9.31
N ASP A 822 65.43 15.70 8.01
CA ASP A 822 66.16 15.95 6.75
C ASP A 822 65.12 15.86 5.59
N SER A 823 65.05 16.76 4.59
CA SER A 823 65.66 16.68 3.23
C SER A 823 65.55 15.31 2.55
N SER A 824 65.24 15.07 1.27
CA SER A 824 65.24 15.81 -0.02
C SER A 824 64.85 14.77 -1.10
N LEU A 825 63.94 15.03 -2.06
CA LEU A 825 64.19 15.52 -3.44
C LEU A 825 64.55 14.45 -4.53
N GLY A 826 63.74 14.40 -5.61
CA GLY A 826 64.09 13.98 -7.00
C GLY A 826 63.64 12.56 -7.46
N ILE A 827 63.28 12.23 -8.71
CA ILE A 827 63.41 12.83 -10.07
C ILE A 827 62.71 11.88 -11.11
N PHE A 828 62.09 12.42 -12.18
CA PHE A 828 61.85 11.94 -13.60
C PHE A 828 61.30 10.51 -13.89
N ILE A 829 60.27 10.23 -14.73
CA ILE A 829 59.89 10.53 -16.15
C ILE A 829 60.62 9.69 -17.26
N ILE A 830 59.81 8.81 -17.91
CA ILE A 830 59.81 8.24 -19.31
C ILE A 830 60.67 7.01 -19.69
N ILE A 831 59.97 5.92 -20.11
CA ILE A 831 60.15 5.12 -21.37
C ILE A 831 58.74 4.58 -21.78
N VAL A 832 58.01 5.21 -22.69
CA VAL A 832 57.79 4.88 -24.14
C VAL A 832 57.37 3.43 -24.47
N SER A 833 56.08 3.29 -24.80
CA SER A 833 55.47 2.63 -25.97
C SER A 833 56.26 1.54 -26.71
N PHE A 834 55.81 0.26 -26.70
CA PHE A 834 56.14 -0.69 -27.79
C PHE A 834 55.26 -1.95 -27.96
N ILE A 835 54.02 -2.03 -27.47
CA ILE A 835 53.13 -3.19 -27.80
C ILE A 835 51.72 -2.70 -28.19
N ILE A 836 51.67 -1.89 -29.25
CA ILE A 836 50.53 -1.76 -30.15
C ILE A 836 51.14 -1.95 -31.53
N ILE A 837 50.52 -2.79 -32.36
CA ILE A 837 51.01 -3.32 -33.66
C ILE A 837 51.86 -4.60 -33.51
N ILE A 838 51.19 -5.73 -33.25
CA ILE A 838 51.31 -7.04 -33.93
C ILE A 838 50.33 -7.96 -33.19
N SER A 839 49.05 -7.84 -33.55
CA SER A 839 47.97 -8.83 -33.31
C SER A 839 46.72 -8.51 -34.13
N SER A 840 46.71 -7.40 -34.87
CA SER A 840 45.74 -7.11 -35.95
C SER A 840 46.09 -7.76 -37.30
N TYR A 841 46.72 -8.94 -37.34
CA TYR A 841 47.06 -9.61 -38.61
C TYR A 841 46.32 -10.93 -38.89
N HIS A 842 45.35 -11.35 -38.06
CA HIS A 842 44.62 -12.60 -38.34
C HIS A 842 43.09 -12.60 -38.25
N ILE A 843 42.43 -11.45 -38.10
CA ILE A 843 40.96 -11.39 -38.12
C ILE A 843 40.49 -10.36 -39.15
N GLN A 844 40.87 -10.57 -40.40
CA GLN A 844 40.22 -9.93 -41.55
C GLN A 844 40.22 -10.83 -42.79
N ARG A 845 40.03 -12.15 -42.60
CA ARG A 845 39.86 -13.07 -43.73
C ARG A 845 39.05 -14.34 -43.41
N ARG A 846 37.82 -14.18 -42.89
CA ARG A 846 36.71 -15.13 -43.09
C ARG A 846 35.37 -14.39 -43.07
N ILE A 847 35.16 -13.60 -44.13
CA ILE A 847 33.82 -13.38 -44.71
C ILE A 847 33.85 -14.05 -46.07
N LYS A 848 33.26 -15.24 -46.13
CA LYS A 848 32.55 -15.79 -47.28
C LYS A 848 31.58 -16.83 -46.76
#